data_AF-A0A969CPE7-F1
#
_entry.id   AF-A0A969CPE7-F1
#
_cell.length_a   1.000
_cell.length_b   1.000
_cell.length_c   1.000
_cell.angle_alpha   90.00
_cell.angle_beta   90.00
_cell.angle_gamma   90.00
#
_symmetry.space_group_name_H-M   'P 1'
#
loop_
_entity.id
_entity.type
_entity.pdbx_description
1 polymer ?
#
loop_
_entity_poly.entity_id
_entity_poly.type
_entity_poly.pdbx_seq_one_letter_code
_entity_poly.pdbx_strand_id
1 'polypeptide(L)'
;MIHDELPNSTEDEFEDEFDGAKVTPAMLRAKIQPVETIVKEEDEDEDEFGGAVVTPDMLRAKLPKPKVDTETDEDEDNEEDEFGGAKVDINQLRNRKSSIKQTETKKKSKTLNETVAEILELPIGWDEIGFDTEYLAVTDQRTVPFCISLHSADNCAEYLHPNSHPAKFEPIMIDVRRKMKLIGELQSLRVFKSPFVILDFLNDIYKIQWRPIKDLQRKRVKTLKLYFFFSFKDLEFLWAKDSDFLYYCLEYLERIRRITTKFNKPIALPYEILLPSQKGMKWHCLSIELVDICAMQGAKGLKTYLQNVGLPTDDKTVWDWNKNNNPLDFLIQKSKEFIKYIRGDVKFLKIVYDKTIAFYNDIASTVGVAPSRDWGLSTGKITARIASEWLASRPNVMLTTQEDKMSGIKPLYWYNRLASPEAMKQLSHLVGNQALLYLGMTDGGRCVKERSTIDVLDGVLVDIDINGCYGNGLKNQIFPIGNPSIIATPITFGEWEKEYSKYLIPGLWVARLSWKDAPFKQDLLLSKEEKVFTSWDWYQSHFAENNSDSDNQYDVSMYMATNQVHMAAFTHDLYQVILKYTSNSELAWIRENAIIECFAYYDKRDEIEKVIPEMCEVRSIKDIGVSGLTWCTKWVRVELRDLAGTLIDRRANHKNKVKLYNKHFGKDNKDATVNDVPDSQTRNCVEFSKTDWLYQSSVQEFIKLIVNTIYGCIASSYFAGDGTGISNFIVGNNITARARTLAWCMAKGLYSLMSITDGGVFNVNKVAFYKAKSLNILQTLDLKYFGVKVIQ
;
A
#
# COMPACT_ATOMS: atom_id res chain seq x y z
N MET A 1 -22.81 -8.59 -70.43
CA MET A 1 -22.00 -7.37 -70.58
C MET A 1 -22.61 -6.33 -69.65
N ILE A 2 -21.96 -5.86 -68.61
CA ILE A 2 -20.59 -6.15 -68.10
C ILE A 2 -20.73 -6.71 -66.67
N HIS A 3 -19.78 -7.55 -66.23
CA HIS A 3 -19.58 -7.85 -64.81
C HIS A 3 -18.51 -6.90 -64.30
N ASP A 4 -18.81 -6.13 -63.25
CA ASP A 4 -17.79 -5.46 -62.45
C ASP A 4 -17.55 -6.28 -61.18
N GLU A 5 -16.28 -6.42 -60.81
CA GLU A 5 -15.83 -7.28 -59.71
C GLU A 5 -15.72 -6.47 -58.41
N LEU A 6 -16.27 -6.99 -57.32
CA LEU A 6 -15.95 -6.55 -55.96
C LEU A 6 -15.03 -7.60 -55.31
N PRO A 7 -13.93 -7.19 -54.66
CA PRO A 7 -12.98 -8.13 -54.08
C PRO A 7 -13.55 -8.80 -52.82
N ASN A 8 -13.36 -10.11 -52.70
CA ASN A 8 -13.65 -10.84 -51.47
C ASN A 8 -12.74 -10.35 -50.34
N SER A 9 -13.29 -9.67 -49.35
CA SER A 9 -12.68 -9.59 -48.02
C SER A 9 -12.86 -10.94 -47.32
N THR A 10 -11.77 -11.62 -47.00
CA THR A 10 -11.80 -12.79 -46.12
C THR A 10 -12.19 -12.35 -44.71
N GLU A 11 -13.34 -12.83 -44.24
CA GLU A 11 -13.70 -12.72 -42.83
C GLU A 11 -12.85 -13.74 -42.04
N ASP A 12 -11.76 -13.27 -41.43
CA ASP A 12 -11.03 -14.04 -40.43
C ASP A 12 -11.91 -14.15 -39.18
N GLU A 13 -12.62 -15.27 -39.03
CA GLU A 13 -13.40 -15.61 -37.83
C GLU A 13 -12.44 -15.82 -36.64
N PHE A 14 -12.12 -14.73 -35.93
CA PHE A 14 -11.48 -14.79 -34.62
C PHE A 14 -12.48 -15.35 -33.59
N GLU A 15 -12.49 -16.68 -33.44
CA GLU A 15 -13.07 -17.35 -32.28
C GLU A 15 -12.30 -16.95 -31.02
N ASP A 16 -12.77 -15.91 -30.31
CA ASP A 16 -12.33 -15.58 -28.95
C ASP A 16 -12.74 -16.74 -28.00
N GLU A 17 -11.89 -17.77 -27.91
CA GLU A 17 -12.11 -18.92 -27.01
C GLU A 17 -12.09 -18.46 -25.55
N PHE A 18 -13.28 -18.18 -25.02
CA PHE A 18 -13.50 -17.75 -23.65
C PHE A 18 -13.24 -18.93 -22.70
N ASP A 19 -11.97 -19.11 -22.32
CA ASP A 19 -11.45 -20.25 -21.54
C ASP A 19 -11.88 -20.20 -20.06
N GLY A 20 -13.20 -20.23 -19.84
CA GLY A 20 -13.84 -20.45 -18.54
C GLY A 20 -13.60 -21.87 -18.04
N ALA A 21 -13.80 -22.09 -16.74
CA ALA A 21 -13.41 -23.31 -16.04
C ALA A 21 -13.97 -24.61 -16.68
N LYS A 22 -13.15 -25.27 -17.51
CA LYS A 22 -13.45 -26.56 -18.16
C LYS A 22 -13.55 -27.68 -17.11
N VAL A 23 -14.77 -27.90 -16.60
CA VAL A 23 -15.11 -29.03 -15.70
C VAL A 23 -14.75 -30.34 -16.41
N THR A 24 -13.70 -31.00 -15.94
CA THR A 24 -13.19 -32.19 -16.63
C THR A 24 -14.10 -33.41 -16.38
N PRO A 25 -14.21 -34.35 -17.33
CA PRO A 25 -14.91 -35.62 -17.12
C PRO A 25 -14.34 -36.51 -16.01
N ALA A 26 -13.22 -36.14 -15.38
CA ALA A 26 -12.67 -36.79 -14.19
C ALA A 26 -13.34 -36.28 -12.90
N MET A 27 -13.64 -34.98 -12.80
CA MET A 27 -14.34 -34.39 -11.64
C MET A 27 -15.73 -35.01 -11.44
N LEU A 28 -16.40 -35.39 -12.53
CA LEU A 28 -17.70 -36.08 -12.54
C LEU A 28 -17.63 -37.59 -12.22
N ARG A 29 -16.43 -38.16 -11.97
CA ARG A 29 -16.22 -39.61 -11.76
C ARG A 29 -15.60 -39.98 -10.40
N ALA A 30 -15.44 -39.02 -9.49
CA ALA A 30 -14.98 -39.28 -8.14
C ALA A 30 -15.97 -40.20 -7.40
N LYS A 31 -15.65 -41.49 -7.29
CA LYS A 31 -16.45 -42.44 -6.50
C LYS A 31 -16.32 -42.09 -5.02
N ILE A 32 -17.45 -41.83 -4.38
CA ILE A 32 -17.52 -41.64 -2.93
C ILE A 32 -17.17 -42.97 -2.25
N GLN A 33 -16.03 -43.01 -1.56
CA GLN A 33 -15.79 -43.95 -0.48
C GLN A 33 -16.21 -43.29 0.84
N PRO A 34 -16.69 -44.06 1.85
CA PRO A 34 -16.91 -43.53 3.18
C PRO A 34 -15.57 -43.11 3.79
N VAL A 35 -15.47 -41.85 4.21
CA VAL A 35 -14.27 -41.29 4.84
C VAL A 35 -14.38 -41.51 6.35
N GLU A 36 -13.43 -42.26 6.93
CA GLU A 36 -13.26 -42.31 8.39
C GLU A 36 -12.71 -40.98 8.90
N THR A 37 -13.11 -40.59 10.11
CA THR A 37 -12.89 -39.25 10.66
C THR A 37 -11.42 -39.03 11.08
N ILE A 38 -10.56 -38.72 10.11
CA ILE A 38 -9.20 -38.25 10.37
C ILE A 38 -9.27 -36.80 10.85
N VAL A 39 -8.97 -36.58 12.12
CA VAL A 39 -8.65 -35.24 12.64
C VAL A 39 -7.36 -34.78 11.97
N LYS A 40 -7.43 -33.64 11.28
CA LYS A 40 -6.24 -32.94 10.79
C LYS A 40 -5.97 -31.75 11.69
N GLU A 41 -4.69 -31.48 11.91
CA GLU A 41 -4.23 -30.17 12.37
C GLU A 41 -4.37 -29.19 11.19
N GLU A 42 -4.73 -27.93 11.48
CA GLU A 42 -5.00 -26.91 10.46
C GLU A 42 -3.73 -26.07 10.23
N ASP A 43 -3.13 -26.21 9.04
CA ASP A 43 -2.06 -25.32 8.57
C ASP A 43 -2.68 -24.00 8.06
N GLU A 44 -2.51 -22.91 8.80
CA GLU A 44 -2.99 -21.56 8.43
C GLU A 44 -2.05 -20.88 7.40
N ASP A 45 -2.26 -21.16 6.11
CA ASP A 45 -1.63 -20.42 5.00
C ASP A 45 -2.29 -19.03 4.81
N GLU A 46 -1.82 -18.01 5.56
CA GLU A 46 -2.29 -16.61 5.48
C GLU A 46 -1.87 -15.90 4.17
N ASP A 47 -2.61 -16.09 3.08
CA ASP A 47 -2.39 -15.38 1.81
C ASP A 47 -2.99 -13.94 1.84
N GLU A 48 -2.53 -13.10 2.78
CA GLU A 48 -3.08 -11.76 3.07
C GLU A 48 -2.88 -10.77 1.91
N PHE A 49 -3.95 -10.48 1.14
CA PHE A 49 -3.91 -9.44 0.11
C PHE A 49 -5.18 -8.59 -0.06
N GLY A 50 -5.51 -7.79 0.96
CA GLY A 50 -6.37 -6.61 0.80
C GLY A 50 -7.89 -6.84 0.82
N GLY A 51 -8.34 -8.03 1.18
CA GLY A 51 -9.74 -8.26 1.60
C GLY A 51 -9.99 -7.72 3.02
N ALA A 52 -11.23 -7.32 3.31
CA ALA A 52 -11.63 -7.00 4.68
C ALA A 52 -11.94 -8.30 5.44
N VAL A 53 -11.10 -8.64 6.43
CA VAL A 53 -11.31 -9.84 7.26
C VAL A 53 -12.56 -9.65 8.12
N VAL A 54 -13.61 -10.42 7.84
CA VAL A 54 -14.82 -10.48 8.68
C VAL A 54 -14.50 -11.37 9.88
N THR A 55 -14.07 -10.77 10.99
CA THR A 55 -13.81 -11.53 12.23
C THR A 55 -15.13 -12.06 12.81
N PRO A 56 -15.10 -13.17 13.59
CA PRO A 56 -16.30 -13.70 14.25
C PRO A 56 -17.02 -12.70 15.19
N ASP A 57 -16.34 -11.62 15.62
CA ASP A 57 -16.93 -10.55 16.42
C ASP A 57 -17.71 -9.52 15.58
N MET A 58 -17.35 -9.33 14.30
CA MET A 58 -18.14 -8.47 13.38
C MET A 58 -19.52 -9.06 13.07
N LEU A 59 -19.70 -10.37 13.24
CA LEU A 59 -20.99 -11.06 13.07
C LEU A 59 -21.87 -11.02 14.32
N ARG A 60 -21.36 -10.54 15.47
CA ARG A 60 -22.13 -10.47 16.73
C ARG A 60 -22.89 -9.14 16.83
N ALA A 61 -24.12 -9.15 16.33
CA ALA A 61 -25.06 -8.06 16.55
C ALA A 61 -25.17 -7.74 18.06
N LYS A 62 -24.87 -6.48 18.43
CA LYS A 62 -24.95 -6.02 19.82
C LYS A 62 -26.41 -5.98 20.28
N LEU A 63 -26.90 -7.06 20.87
CA LEU A 63 -28.10 -7.03 21.70
C LEU A 63 -27.88 -5.99 22.81
N PRO A 64 -28.82 -5.05 23.03
CA PRO A 64 -28.70 -4.08 24.10
C PRO A 64 -28.77 -4.82 25.44
N LYS A 65 -27.74 -4.68 26.27
CA LYS A 65 -27.82 -5.13 27.67
C LYS A 65 -28.93 -4.34 28.36
N PRO A 66 -29.80 -4.98 29.17
CA PRO A 66 -30.77 -4.23 29.96
C PRO A 66 -30.04 -3.30 30.92
N LYS A 67 -30.60 -2.11 31.15
CA LYS A 67 -30.16 -1.27 32.28
C LYS A 67 -30.50 -1.99 33.58
N VAL A 68 -29.55 -2.01 34.49
CA VAL A 68 -29.76 -2.28 35.91
C VAL A 68 -29.20 -1.07 36.64
N ASP A 69 -30.09 -0.28 37.22
CA ASP A 69 -29.73 0.88 38.04
C ASP A 69 -29.65 0.42 39.50
N THR A 70 -28.48 0.55 40.13
CA THR A 70 -28.32 0.52 41.60
C THR A 70 -27.10 1.36 42.00
N GLU A 71 -27.33 2.33 42.87
CA GLU A 71 -26.31 2.97 43.71
C GLU A 71 -25.96 2.05 44.88
N THR A 72 -24.71 2.07 45.37
CA THR A 72 -24.31 2.23 46.80
C THR A 72 -22.80 1.98 46.98
N ASP A 73 -22.25 2.56 48.05
CA ASP A 73 -20.84 2.71 48.39
C ASP A 73 -20.18 1.50 49.11
N GLU A 74 -19.00 1.80 49.68
CA GLU A 74 -18.23 1.12 50.76
C GLU A 74 -17.09 0.14 50.36
N ASP A 75 -16.06 0.18 51.20
CA ASP A 75 -14.72 -0.40 51.03
C ASP A 75 -14.61 -1.82 51.58
N GLU A 76 -13.54 -2.56 51.23
CA GLU A 76 -12.72 -3.26 52.24
C GLU A 76 -11.34 -3.69 51.68
N ASP A 77 -10.34 -3.80 52.56
CA ASP A 77 -8.93 -4.09 52.27
C ASP A 77 -8.53 -5.54 52.62
N ASN A 78 -7.39 -5.98 52.06
CA ASN A 78 -6.55 -7.15 52.42
C ASN A 78 -6.96 -8.55 51.93
N GLU A 79 -5.99 -9.27 51.33
CA GLU A 79 -5.36 -10.44 51.97
C GLU A 79 -3.93 -10.68 51.39
N GLU A 80 -3.06 -11.38 52.14
CA GLU A 80 -1.61 -11.60 51.93
C GLU A 80 -1.29 -13.11 51.72
N ASP A 81 -0.08 -13.64 51.45
CA ASP A 81 1.15 -13.16 50.75
C ASP A 81 1.51 -14.20 49.62
N GLU A 82 2.46 -15.15 49.64
CA GLU A 82 3.77 -15.37 50.32
C GLU A 82 4.72 -16.14 49.37
N PHE A 83 6.01 -16.26 49.75
CA PHE A 83 7.14 -16.88 49.02
C PHE A 83 7.54 -16.20 47.69
N GLY A 84 8.81 -15.80 47.46
CA GLY A 84 10.05 -15.99 48.22
C GLY A 84 10.92 -17.14 47.66
N GLY A 85 12.24 -17.01 47.54
CA GLY A 85 13.10 -15.84 47.76
C GLY A 85 14.59 -16.20 47.62
N ALA A 86 15.47 -15.22 47.37
CA ALA A 86 16.92 -15.42 47.34
C ALA A 86 17.68 -14.15 47.76
N LYS A 87 18.47 -14.23 48.83
CA LYS A 87 19.40 -13.16 49.27
C LYS A 87 20.84 -13.56 48.92
N VAL A 88 21.63 -12.60 48.44
CA VAL A 88 23.09 -12.74 48.26
C VAL A 88 23.79 -11.67 49.12
N ASP A 89 24.78 -12.07 49.91
CA ASP A 89 25.54 -11.17 50.78
C ASP A 89 26.60 -10.39 49.98
N ILE A 90 26.64 -9.08 50.21
CA ILE A 90 27.49 -8.11 49.49
C ILE A 90 28.86 -7.93 50.17
N ASN A 91 29.07 -8.43 51.39
CA ASN A 91 30.25 -8.08 52.20
C ASN A 91 31.54 -8.88 51.94
N GLN A 92 31.54 -9.89 51.05
CA GLN A 92 32.74 -10.75 50.83
C GLN A 92 33.68 -10.33 49.68
N LEU A 93 33.46 -9.19 49.00
CA LEU A 93 34.33 -8.72 47.90
C LEU A 93 35.23 -7.51 48.27
N ARG A 94 35.72 -7.46 49.51
CA ARG A 94 36.79 -6.54 49.94
C ARG A 94 37.90 -7.25 50.72
N ASN A 95 38.71 -8.08 50.06
CA ASN A 95 40.12 -8.32 50.46
C ASN A 95 40.91 -9.18 49.45
N ARG A 96 41.70 -8.53 48.56
CA ARG A 96 43.05 -8.96 48.12
C ARG A 96 43.66 -7.93 47.15
N LYS A 97 44.74 -7.28 47.59
CA LYS A 97 45.63 -6.44 46.77
C LYS A 97 47.07 -6.92 46.97
N SER A 98 47.98 -6.50 46.08
CA SER A 98 49.36 -6.99 45.92
C SER A 98 49.43 -8.40 45.30
N SER A 99 50.48 -8.77 44.55
CA SER A 99 51.83 -8.17 44.44
C SER A 99 52.48 -8.43 43.06
N ILE A 100 53.74 -7.95 42.86
CA ILE A 100 54.68 -8.29 41.75
C ILE A 100 54.34 -7.62 40.39
N LYS A 101 55.27 -7.09 39.57
CA LYS A 101 56.54 -6.33 39.79
C LYS A 101 56.93 -5.63 38.47
N GLN A 102 57.90 -4.71 38.50
CA GLN A 102 58.39 -3.99 37.30
C GLN A 102 59.27 -4.85 36.38
N THR A 103 59.35 -4.47 35.10
CA THR A 103 60.61 -4.53 34.33
C THR A 103 60.63 -3.41 33.29
N GLU A 104 61.75 -2.69 33.14
CA GLU A 104 61.92 -1.61 32.16
C GLU A 104 62.46 -2.13 30.82
N THR A 105 62.22 -1.40 29.72
CA THR A 105 63.27 -1.24 28.69
C THR A 105 63.13 0.09 27.93
N LYS A 106 64.24 0.78 27.72
CA LYS A 106 64.31 2.07 27.01
C LYS A 106 64.44 1.88 25.49
N LYS A 107 63.83 2.76 24.69
CA LYS A 107 64.40 3.17 23.39
C LYS A 107 64.00 4.60 23.02
N LYS A 108 64.78 5.21 22.12
CA LYS A 108 64.80 6.66 21.84
C LYS A 108 63.72 7.07 20.84
N SER A 109 63.27 8.32 20.92
CA SER A 109 62.53 8.98 19.85
C SER A 109 63.44 9.36 18.68
N LYS A 110 62.84 9.37 17.48
CA LYS A 110 63.18 10.22 16.33
C LYS A 110 61.87 10.76 15.75
N THR A 111 61.90 11.95 15.17
CA THR A 111 60.72 12.65 14.63
C THR A 111 60.36 12.18 13.22
N LEU A 112 59.06 12.17 12.90
CA LEU A 112 58.46 11.50 11.73
C LEU A 112 58.00 12.51 10.66
N ASN A 113 58.88 13.45 10.27
CA ASN A 113 58.52 14.57 9.37
C ASN A 113 59.22 14.56 8.00
N GLU A 114 60.02 13.53 7.70
CA GLU A 114 60.77 13.40 6.45
C GLU A 114 60.54 11.98 5.87
N THR A 115 60.62 11.82 4.54
CA THR A 115 60.37 10.56 3.79
C THR A 115 58.95 9.97 3.85
N VAL A 116 57.98 10.67 3.26
CA VAL A 116 56.72 10.06 2.74
C VAL A 116 56.51 10.38 1.25
N ALA A 117 56.92 11.58 0.80
CA ALA A 117 56.75 12.04 -0.59
C ALA A 117 57.57 11.27 -1.64
N GLU A 118 58.51 10.40 -1.24
CA GLU A 118 59.42 9.68 -2.13
C GLU A 118 59.06 8.18 -2.29
N ILE A 119 57.93 7.72 -1.72
CA ILE A 119 57.56 6.29 -1.65
C ILE A 119 56.41 5.91 -2.61
N LEU A 120 55.70 6.89 -3.18
CA LEU A 120 54.45 6.66 -3.93
C LEU A 120 54.55 7.08 -5.41
N GLU A 121 55.33 6.33 -6.19
CA GLU A 121 55.05 6.20 -7.62
C GLU A 121 53.80 5.33 -7.81
N LEU A 122 52.77 5.85 -8.48
CA LEU A 122 51.57 5.09 -8.85
C LEU A 122 51.16 5.37 -10.31
N PRO A 123 50.58 4.40 -11.04
CA PRO A 123 50.34 4.55 -12.48
C PRO A 123 49.15 5.45 -12.82
N ILE A 124 49.20 6.05 -14.01
CA ILE A 124 48.10 6.83 -14.60
C ILE A 124 47.06 5.85 -15.17
N GLY A 125 45.77 6.01 -14.78
CA GLY A 125 44.66 5.29 -15.43
C GLY A 125 43.57 4.70 -14.53
N TRP A 126 43.39 5.20 -13.29
CA TRP A 126 42.28 4.81 -12.41
C TRP A 126 41.35 6.01 -12.15
N ASP A 127 40.30 6.10 -12.97
CA ASP A 127 39.14 6.97 -12.72
C ASP A 127 37.97 6.12 -12.19
N GLU A 128 37.07 6.75 -11.40
CA GLU A 128 35.94 6.14 -10.68
C GLU A 128 36.28 5.14 -9.56
N ILE A 129 36.60 5.67 -8.37
CA ILE A 129 36.24 5.02 -7.10
C ILE A 129 35.21 5.90 -6.38
N GLY A 130 33.96 5.43 -6.34
CA GLY A 130 32.95 5.93 -5.42
C GLY A 130 33.20 5.44 -3.99
N PHE A 131 32.39 5.86 -3.03
CA PHE A 131 32.40 5.22 -1.71
C PHE A 131 31.97 3.75 -1.85
N ASP A 132 32.91 2.81 -1.68
CA ASP A 132 32.57 1.47 -1.21
C ASP A 132 32.03 1.61 0.21
N THR A 133 30.71 1.76 0.33
CA THR A 133 30.02 1.85 1.61
C THR A 133 29.98 0.48 2.25
N GLU A 134 30.98 0.14 3.06
CA GLU A 134 30.95 -1.06 3.90
C GLU A 134 29.64 -1.09 4.73
N TYR A 135 28.77 -2.05 4.42
CA TYR A 135 27.46 -2.20 5.06
C TYR A 135 27.61 -2.54 6.54
N LEU A 136 27.50 -1.55 7.43
CA LEU A 136 27.70 -1.79 8.86
C LEU A 136 26.40 -1.92 9.65
N ALA A 137 26.34 -3.02 10.42
CA ALA A 137 25.36 -3.23 11.47
C ALA A 137 25.89 -2.72 12.80
N VAL A 138 25.26 -1.67 13.34
CA VAL A 138 25.50 -1.23 14.72
C VAL A 138 24.88 -2.26 15.66
N THR A 139 25.72 -2.95 16.43
CA THR A 139 25.30 -3.98 17.41
C THR A 139 26.08 -3.83 18.72
N ASP A 140 25.66 -2.89 19.57
CA ASP A 140 25.88 -3.08 21.02
C ASP A 140 24.94 -4.20 21.52
N GLN A 141 25.25 -4.80 22.67
CA GLN A 141 24.53 -5.94 23.25
C GLN A 141 23.09 -5.62 23.72
N ARG A 142 22.55 -4.45 23.34
CA ARG A 142 21.21 -3.94 23.70
C ARG A 142 20.53 -3.13 22.59
N THR A 143 21.18 -2.90 21.45
CA THR A 143 20.64 -2.06 20.37
C THR A 143 20.07 -2.90 19.24
N VAL A 144 18.86 -2.57 18.82
CA VAL A 144 18.23 -3.10 17.59
C VAL A 144 18.98 -2.56 16.35
N PRO A 145 19.13 -3.35 15.27
CA PRO A 145 20.17 -3.10 14.27
C PRO A 145 19.62 -2.46 12.98
N PHE A 146 20.47 -1.72 12.27
CA PHE A 146 20.05 -0.90 11.13
C PHE A 146 21.22 -0.67 10.18
N CYS A 147 20.94 -0.41 8.90
CA CYS A 147 21.98 -0.11 7.90
C CYS A 147 22.13 1.40 7.76
N ILE A 148 23.37 1.89 7.80
CA ILE A 148 23.71 3.31 7.66
C ILE A 148 24.31 3.56 6.27
N SER A 149 23.88 4.64 5.59
CA SER A 149 24.54 5.14 4.38
C SER A 149 24.69 6.67 4.43
N LEU A 150 25.85 7.18 4.03
CA LEU A 150 26.15 8.61 3.93
C LEU A 150 25.82 9.10 2.51
N HIS A 151 24.92 10.07 2.38
CA HIS A 151 24.59 10.67 1.08
C HIS A 151 24.84 12.19 1.06
N SER A 152 25.40 12.65 -0.06
CA SER A 152 25.45 14.06 -0.44
C SER A 152 24.19 14.43 -1.22
N ALA A 153 23.62 15.61 -0.98
CA ALA A 153 22.55 16.15 -1.82
C ALA A 153 23.08 16.58 -3.20
N ASP A 154 24.32 17.07 -3.24
CA ASP A 154 25.05 17.42 -4.46
C ASP A 154 25.92 16.24 -4.92
N ASN A 155 25.86 15.87 -6.20
CA ASN A 155 26.65 14.78 -6.79
C ASN A 155 28.14 15.15 -6.92
N CYS A 156 28.89 15.05 -5.83
CA CYS A 156 30.36 15.02 -5.81
C CYS A 156 30.81 13.92 -4.84
N ALA A 157 31.47 12.88 -5.37
CA ALA A 157 32.11 11.84 -4.58
C ALA A 157 33.57 12.25 -4.28
N GLU A 158 34.02 12.03 -3.05
CA GLU A 158 35.42 12.24 -2.62
C GLU A 158 35.81 11.12 -1.65
N TYR A 159 37.08 10.73 -1.66
CA TYR A 159 37.60 9.45 -1.16
C TYR A 159 37.70 9.37 0.38
N LEU A 160 37.69 8.14 0.93
CA LEU A 160 38.18 7.81 2.27
C LEU A 160 39.10 6.56 2.23
N HIS A 161 39.94 6.41 3.26
CA HIS A 161 41.08 5.48 3.29
C HIS A 161 40.81 4.25 4.19
N PRO A 162 41.10 3.01 3.75
CA PRO A 162 40.93 1.81 4.58
C PRO A 162 42.11 1.63 5.55
N ASN A 163 41.81 1.21 6.80
CA ASN A 163 42.61 0.37 7.72
C ASN A 163 42.33 0.70 9.20
N SER A 164 41.60 -0.18 9.91
CA SER A 164 41.80 -0.38 11.36
C SER A 164 41.21 -1.71 11.84
N HIS A 165 41.82 -2.32 12.88
CA HIS A 165 41.33 -3.56 13.50
C HIS A 165 40.50 -3.26 14.78
N PRO A 166 39.54 -4.12 15.16
CA PRO A 166 38.60 -3.82 16.24
C PRO A 166 39.20 -3.98 17.65
N ALA A 167 38.91 -3.01 18.52
CA ALA A 167 39.15 -3.11 19.97
C ALA A 167 37.94 -3.74 20.70
N LYS A 168 38.17 -4.28 21.90
CA LYS A 168 37.12 -4.76 22.82
C LYS A 168 36.93 -3.78 23.97
N PHE A 169 35.69 -3.61 24.41
CA PHE A 169 35.32 -2.87 25.62
C PHE A 169 34.32 -3.68 26.47
N GLU A 170 34.26 -3.39 27.76
CA GLU A 170 33.34 -4.00 28.73
C GLU A 170 32.18 -3.04 29.07
N PRO A 171 30.98 -3.55 29.42
CA PRO A 171 29.78 -2.73 29.57
C PRO A 171 29.67 -2.06 30.96
N ILE A 172 29.16 -0.83 30.98
CA ILE A 172 28.78 -0.08 32.19
C ILE A 172 27.25 -0.08 32.34
N MET A 173 26.76 -0.22 33.57
CA MET A 173 25.34 -0.16 33.95
C MET A 173 25.04 1.16 34.67
N ILE A 174 23.92 1.80 34.32
CA ILE A 174 23.35 2.95 35.04
C ILE A 174 21.83 2.72 35.18
N ASP A 175 21.29 2.97 36.37
CA ASP A 175 19.86 2.86 36.69
C ASP A 175 19.15 4.21 36.48
N VAL A 176 17.88 4.19 36.04
CA VAL A 176 17.14 5.37 35.57
C VAL A 176 15.73 5.40 36.15
N ARG A 177 15.53 6.18 37.22
CA ARG A 177 14.22 6.57 37.74
C ARG A 177 14.16 8.05 38.16
N ARG A 178 13.66 8.94 37.29
CA ARG A 178 12.83 10.10 37.70
C ARG A 178 12.04 10.72 36.54
N LYS A 179 10.93 11.38 36.88
CA LYS A 179 9.82 11.74 35.97
C LYS A 179 10.03 13.04 35.17
N MET A 180 9.32 13.12 34.05
CA MET A 180 9.02 14.35 33.29
C MET A 180 8.31 15.40 34.17
N LYS A 181 8.66 16.69 34.00
CA LYS A 181 7.74 17.87 34.08
C LYS A 181 8.44 19.19 33.67
N LEU A 182 8.91 19.33 32.42
CA LEU A 182 9.45 20.62 31.94
C LEU A 182 9.53 20.67 30.39
N ILE A 183 8.49 21.19 29.73
CA ILE A 183 8.38 21.26 28.26
C ILE A 183 8.19 22.71 27.73
N GLY A 184 7.85 23.68 28.59
CA GLY A 184 7.53 25.05 28.16
C GLY A 184 8.71 25.98 27.80
N GLU A 185 9.97 25.61 28.09
CA GLU A 185 11.10 26.56 28.10
C GLU A 185 12.33 26.11 27.26
N LEU A 186 12.21 25.06 26.45
CA LEU A 186 13.34 24.44 25.73
C LEU A 186 13.60 25.00 24.32
N GLN A 187 13.36 26.29 24.08
CA GLN A 187 13.88 27.00 22.89
C GLN A 187 15.37 27.38 22.99
N SER A 188 16.04 27.06 24.11
CA SER A 188 17.51 27.05 24.17
C SER A 188 18.04 25.65 23.84
N LEU A 189 18.93 25.56 22.85
CA LEU A 189 19.56 24.32 22.40
C LEU A 189 20.40 23.68 23.52
N ARG A 190 19.78 22.80 24.31
CA ARG A 190 20.51 21.86 25.15
C ARG A 190 21.18 20.84 24.25
N VAL A 191 22.50 20.94 24.12
CA VAL A 191 23.34 19.83 23.64
C VAL A 191 23.01 18.61 24.50
N PHE A 192 22.76 17.46 23.87
CA PHE A 192 22.37 16.24 24.58
C PHE A 192 23.45 15.87 25.61
N LYS A 193 23.03 15.41 26.79
CA LYS A 193 23.93 15.20 27.94
C LYS A 193 24.90 14.03 27.76
N SER A 194 24.54 13.07 26.93
CA SER A 194 25.42 12.00 26.45
C SER A 194 25.90 12.36 25.04
N PRO A 195 27.13 12.00 24.64
CA PRO A 195 27.41 11.85 23.23
C PRO A 195 26.43 10.82 22.62
N PHE A 196 26.04 11.08 21.38
CA PHE A 196 25.00 10.35 20.66
C PHE A 196 25.64 9.15 19.93
N VAL A 197 25.05 7.96 20.02
CA VAL A 197 25.63 6.70 19.47
C VAL A 197 26.07 6.83 18.00
N ILE A 198 25.37 7.61 17.17
CA ILE A 198 25.74 7.83 15.76
C ILE A 198 26.95 8.77 15.60
N LEU A 199 27.16 9.73 16.50
CA LEU A 199 28.35 10.60 16.48
C LEU A 199 29.59 9.89 16.99
N ASP A 200 29.45 9.09 18.04
CA ASP A 200 30.54 8.22 18.52
C ASP A 200 30.90 7.20 17.44
N PHE A 201 29.91 6.62 16.75
CA PHE A 201 30.15 5.77 15.58
C PHE A 201 30.93 6.48 14.44
N LEU A 202 30.52 7.70 14.06
CA LEU A 202 31.20 8.48 13.01
C LEU A 202 32.64 8.88 13.43
N ASN A 203 32.86 9.16 14.72
CA ASN A 203 34.18 9.44 15.27
C ASN A 203 35.07 8.18 15.37
N ASP A 204 34.53 7.07 15.85
CA ASP A 204 35.31 5.89 16.20
C ASP A 204 35.65 5.03 14.99
N ILE A 205 34.76 4.94 13.99
CA ILE A 205 34.99 4.18 12.77
C ILE A 205 35.59 5.05 11.67
N TYR A 206 34.93 6.16 11.31
CA TYR A 206 35.33 7.00 10.19
C TYR A 206 36.29 8.16 10.54
N LYS A 207 36.61 8.35 11.83
CA LYS A 207 37.44 9.46 12.34
C LYS A 207 36.88 10.86 12.00
N ILE A 208 35.57 10.94 11.77
CA ILE A 208 34.86 12.18 11.45
C ILE A 208 34.71 13.00 12.72
N GLN A 209 35.39 14.15 12.78
CA GLN A 209 35.22 15.10 13.88
C GLN A 209 33.82 15.71 13.82
N TRP A 210 33.18 15.85 14.98
CA TRP A 210 31.88 16.51 15.13
C TRP A 210 31.93 17.64 16.16
N ARG A 211 30.97 18.56 16.10
CA ARG A 211 30.76 19.61 17.11
C ARG A 211 29.29 20.03 17.18
N PRO A 212 28.81 20.58 18.31
CA PRO A 212 27.51 21.25 18.36
C PRO A 212 27.44 22.44 17.40
N ILE A 213 26.28 22.67 16.79
CA ILE A 213 25.99 23.85 15.95
C ILE A 213 26.13 25.12 16.79
N LYS A 214 26.89 26.11 16.28
CA LYS A 214 27.07 27.42 16.94
C LYS A 214 26.16 28.54 16.42
N ASP A 215 25.62 28.39 15.21
CA ASP A 215 24.73 29.35 14.56
C ASP A 215 23.74 28.58 13.65
N LEU A 216 22.47 28.98 13.66
CA LEU A 216 21.38 28.33 12.93
C LEU A 216 21.35 28.65 11.42
N GLN A 217 22.31 29.41 10.88
CA GLN A 217 22.44 29.67 9.44
C GLN A 217 22.89 28.44 8.63
N ARG A 218 21.96 27.49 8.45
CA ARG A 218 22.09 26.24 7.66
C ARG A 218 22.51 26.49 6.21
N LYS A 219 23.82 26.57 5.94
CA LYS A 219 24.37 26.76 4.57
C LYS A 219 24.97 25.50 3.94
N ARG A 220 25.11 24.41 4.69
CA ARG A 220 25.47 23.07 4.18
C ARG A 220 24.83 21.99 5.05
N VAL A 221 24.07 21.09 4.44
CA VAL A 221 23.45 19.94 5.11
C VAL A 221 23.98 18.65 4.47
N LYS A 222 24.17 17.58 5.26
CA LYS A 222 24.50 16.23 4.79
C LYS A 222 23.56 15.24 5.45
N THR A 223 22.97 14.34 4.66
CA THR A 223 21.94 13.42 5.14
C THR A 223 22.50 12.02 5.32
N LEU A 224 22.36 11.52 6.53
CA LEU A 224 22.55 10.12 6.88
C LEU A 224 21.24 9.37 6.59
N LYS A 225 21.25 8.46 5.62
CA LYS A 225 20.11 7.57 5.38
C LYS A 225 20.23 6.34 6.27
N LEU A 226 19.21 6.08 7.06
CA LEU A 226 19.10 4.91 7.93
C LEU A 226 18.01 4.01 7.37
N TYR A 227 18.37 2.80 6.92
CA TYR A 227 17.43 1.85 6.33
C TYR A 227 16.88 0.91 7.39
N PHE A 228 15.56 0.73 7.38
CA PHE A 228 14.80 0.03 8.43
C PHE A 228 13.74 -0.91 7.85
N PHE A 229 13.48 -2.01 8.55
CA PHE A 229 12.45 -3.00 8.22
C PHE A 229 11.68 -3.34 9.50
N PHE A 230 10.83 -2.41 9.98
CA PHE A 230 10.57 -2.34 11.42
C PHE A 230 9.18 -1.96 11.90
N SER A 231 8.96 -2.27 13.19
CA SER A 231 7.93 -1.73 14.05
C SER A 231 8.43 -0.45 14.75
N PHE A 232 7.57 0.22 15.51
CA PHE A 232 7.97 1.43 16.23
C PHE A 232 8.93 1.18 17.40
N LYS A 233 8.82 0.02 18.06
CA LYS A 233 9.65 -0.37 19.23
C LYS A 233 11.14 -0.44 18.88
N ASP A 234 11.44 -0.71 17.62
CA ASP A 234 12.80 -0.86 17.12
C ASP A 234 13.60 0.46 17.19
N LEU A 235 12.92 1.61 17.08
CA LEU A 235 13.51 2.93 17.34
C LEU A 235 13.62 3.26 18.84
N GLU A 236 12.66 2.81 19.66
CA GLU A 236 12.72 2.93 21.12
C GLU A 236 13.94 2.19 21.67
N PHE A 237 14.21 0.96 21.21
CA PHE A 237 15.41 0.21 21.54
C PHE A 237 16.70 0.84 21.01
N LEU A 238 16.68 1.39 19.79
CA LEU A 238 17.84 2.04 19.19
C LEU A 238 18.30 3.26 20.00
N TRP A 239 17.36 4.08 20.48
CA TRP A 239 17.65 5.30 21.22
C TRP A 239 17.42 5.18 22.75
N ALA A 240 17.27 3.95 23.28
CA ALA A 240 16.99 3.68 24.69
C ALA A 240 18.01 4.26 25.68
N LYS A 241 19.27 4.43 25.26
CA LYS A 241 20.32 5.08 26.06
C LYS A 241 20.33 6.60 25.94
N ASP A 242 19.88 7.12 24.79
CA ASP A 242 19.91 8.53 24.44
C ASP A 242 18.49 9.13 24.58
N SER A 243 17.91 9.06 25.78
CA SER A 243 16.48 9.41 25.99
C SER A 243 16.11 10.80 25.49
N ASP A 244 16.99 11.80 25.69
CA ASP A 244 16.78 13.17 25.21
C ASP A 244 16.75 13.23 23.67
N PHE A 245 17.48 12.35 22.98
CA PHE A 245 17.47 12.20 21.53
C PHE A 245 16.27 11.39 21.02
N LEU A 246 15.84 10.36 21.76
CA LEU A 246 14.60 9.62 21.49
C LEU A 246 13.41 10.59 21.52
N TYR A 247 13.26 11.38 22.59
CA TYR A 247 12.20 12.40 22.67
C TYR A 247 12.32 13.43 21.54
N TYR A 248 13.53 13.92 21.24
CA TYR A 248 13.74 14.81 20.09
C TYR A 248 13.25 14.17 18.78
N CYS A 249 13.66 12.94 18.45
CA CYS A 249 13.18 12.28 17.24
C CYS A 249 11.67 12.07 17.24
N LEU A 250 11.07 11.69 18.37
CA LEU A 250 9.62 11.51 18.49
C LEU A 250 8.82 12.80 18.20
N GLU A 251 9.36 14.00 18.45
CA GLU A 251 8.74 15.27 18.04
C GLU A 251 8.66 15.42 16.51
N TYR A 252 9.63 14.86 15.77
CA TYR A 252 9.76 14.95 14.30
C TYR A 252 9.43 13.64 13.57
N LEU A 253 8.87 12.65 14.26
CA LEU A 253 8.39 11.40 13.69
C LEU A 253 6.87 11.29 13.75
N GLU A 254 6.30 10.63 12.76
CA GLU A 254 4.87 10.32 12.63
C GLU A 254 4.72 8.84 12.28
N ARG A 255 3.78 8.16 12.96
CA ARG A 255 3.39 6.78 12.67
C ARG A 255 1.94 6.74 12.19
N ILE A 256 1.71 7.27 11.00
CA ILE A 256 0.38 7.24 10.36
C ILE A 256 0.03 5.81 9.92
N ARG A 257 0.97 5.10 9.28
CA ARG A 257 0.91 3.65 8.96
C ARG A 257 2.33 3.07 8.95
N ARG A 258 3.17 3.65 8.10
CA ARG A 258 4.65 3.54 8.14
C ARG A 258 5.24 4.46 9.20
N ILE A 259 6.52 4.25 9.54
CA ILE A 259 7.29 5.28 10.24
C ILE A 259 7.77 6.31 9.20
N THR A 260 7.52 7.59 9.44
CA THR A 260 8.01 8.68 8.59
C THR A 260 8.48 9.85 9.44
N THR A 261 9.34 10.69 8.89
CA THR A 261 9.55 12.02 9.44
C THR A 261 8.40 12.94 9.08
N LYS A 262 8.13 13.94 9.92
CA LYS A 262 7.11 14.97 9.65
C LYS A 262 7.41 15.64 8.31
N PHE A 263 6.37 15.78 7.48
CA PHE A 263 6.46 16.28 6.10
C PHE A 263 7.42 15.50 5.18
N ASN A 264 7.89 14.30 5.55
CA ASN A 264 8.91 13.51 4.84
C ASN A 264 10.27 14.24 4.69
N LYS A 265 10.61 15.17 5.61
CA LYS A 265 11.89 15.92 5.58
C LYS A 265 12.93 15.28 6.50
N PRO A 266 14.24 15.25 6.16
CA PRO A 266 15.27 14.77 7.07
C PRO A 266 15.27 15.54 8.41
N ILE A 267 15.36 14.82 9.53
CA ILE A 267 15.49 15.38 10.88
C ILE A 267 16.84 16.07 10.97
N ALA A 268 16.86 17.40 11.07
CA ALA A 268 18.09 18.16 11.29
C ALA A 268 18.63 17.90 12.69
N LEU A 269 19.92 17.59 12.83
CA LEU A 269 20.55 17.39 14.13
C LEU A 269 21.17 18.70 14.65
N PRO A 270 21.34 18.88 15.97
CA PRO A 270 22.02 20.04 16.55
C PRO A 270 23.56 20.00 16.40
N TYR A 271 24.07 19.29 15.38
CA TYR A 271 25.49 18.97 15.20
C TYR A 271 26.00 19.25 13.80
N GLU A 272 27.26 19.67 13.71
CA GLU A 272 28.03 19.71 12.47
C GLU A 272 29.09 18.59 12.47
N ILE A 273 29.34 18.00 11.31
CA ILE A 273 30.44 17.06 11.05
C ILE A 273 31.47 17.69 10.09
N LEU A 274 32.74 17.38 10.30
CA LEU A 274 33.86 17.81 9.46
C LEU A 274 34.09 16.78 8.35
N LEU A 275 33.90 17.19 7.09
CA LEU A 275 34.07 16.34 5.92
C LEU A 275 35.07 16.93 4.92
N PRO A 276 35.68 16.10 4.06
CA PRO A 276 36.44 16.56 2.89
C PRO A 276 35.63 17.45 1.94
N SER A 277 36.35 18.25 1.15
CA SER A 277 35.83 18.87 -0.07
C SER A 277 36.98 19.36 -0.96
N GLN A 278 36.67 19.63 -2.23
CA GLN A 278 37.46 20.42 -3.21
C GLN A 278 38.20 21.68 -2.70
N LYS A 279 37.87 22.24 -1.53
CA LYS A 279 38.58 23.37 -0.92
C LYS A 279 38.97 23.10 0.55
N GLY A 280 39.45 21.89 0.82
CA GLY A 280 39.81 21.42 2.16
C GLY A 280 38.61 21.03 3.03
N MET A 281 38.89 20.70 4.29
CA MET A 281 37.87 20.22 5.23
C MET A 281 36.83 21.30 5.56
N LYS A 282 35.55 20.92 5.57
CA LYS A 282 34.42 21.82 5.83
C LYS A 282 33.47 21.22 6.85
N TRP A 283 32.85 22.10 7.64
CA TRP A 283 31.74 21.73 8.52
C TRP A 283 30.43 21.68 7.72
N HIS A 284 29.63 20.64 7.98
CA HIS A 284 28.30 20.40 7.41
C HIS A 284 27.33 20.07 8.54
N CYS A 285 26.16 20.70 8.58
CA CYS A 285 25.08 20.31 9.49
C CYS A 285 24.64 18.87 9.15
N LEU A 286 24.54 18.00 10.15
CA LEU A 286 24.09 16.63 9.96
C LEU A 286 22.55 16.57 10.02
N SER A 287 21.93 15.76 9.17
CA SER A 287 20.53 15.38 9.26
C SER A 287 20.34 13.88 9.06
N ILE A 288 19.25 13.34 9.59
CA ILE A 288 18.89 11.92 9.49
C ILE A 288 17.62 11.75 8.66
N GLU A 289 17.64 10.83 7.71
CA GLU A 289 16.47 10.37 6.94
C GLU A 289 16.21 8.91 7.29
N LEU A 290 15.02 8.61 7.84
CA LEU A 290 14.61 7.23 8.08
C LEU A 290 13.97 6.67 6.81
N VAL A 291 14.49 5.56 6.32
CA VAL A 291 14.04 4.87 5.11
C VAL A 291 13.37 3.55 5.51
N ASP A 292 12.05 3.58 5.70
CA ASP A 292 11.23 2.38 5.85
C ASP A 292 11.15 1.65 4.50
N ILE A 293 11.90 0.54 4.38
CA ILE A 293 11.94 -0.25 3.15
C ILE A 293 10.81 -1.27 3.06
N CYS A 294 10.18 -1.62 4.19
CA CYS A 294 9.07 -2.58 4.26
C CYS A 294 7.88 -2.06 3.43
N ALA A 295 7.50 -0.79 3.65
CA ALA A 295 6.40 -0.13 2.95
C ALA A 295 6.48 -0.12 1.41
N MET A 296 7.65 -0.43 0.82
CA MET A 296 7.88 -0.45 -0.63
C MET A 296 7.45 -1.76 -1.34
N GLN A 297 7.09 -2.83 -0.62
CA GLN A 297 6.48 -4.07 -1.17
C GLN A 297 5.19 -4.51 -0.44
N GLY A 298 4.57 -3.63 0.35
CA GLY A 298 3.47 -3.99 1.27
C GLY A 298 3.98 -4.66 2.55
N ALA A 299 3.06 -5.17 3.39
CA ALA A 299 3.36 -5.66 4.73
C ALA A 299 4.11 -7.02 4.80
N LYS A 300 4.91 -7.36 3.79
CA LYS A 300 5.61 -8.66 3.71
C LYS A 300 6.79 -8.71 4.68
N GLY A 301 7.05 -9.87 5.28
CA GLY A 301 8.23 -10.09 6.13
C GLY A 301 9.56 -10.10 5.34
N LEU A 302 10.68 -9.76 5.99
CA LEU A 302 11.99 -9.58 5.33
C LEU A 302 12.47 -10.84 4.58
N LYS A 303 12.13 -12.06 5.04
CA LYS A 303 12.43 -13.31 4.33
C LYS A 303 11.79 -13.33 2.92
N THR A 304 10.48 -13.06 2.86
CA THR A 304 9.72 -12.98 1.61
C THR A 304 10.19 -11.81 0.73
N TYR A 305 10.56 -10.69 1.35
CA TYR A 305 11.08 -9.53 0.64
C TYR A 305 12.45 -9.83 -0.01
N LEU A 306 13.39 -10.48 0.71
CA LEU A 306 14.67 -10.93 0.18
C LEU A 306 14.47 -11.86 -1.03
N GLN A 307 13.55 -12.82 -0.92
CA GLN A 307 13.16 -13.70 -2.03
C GLN A 307 12.62 -12.88 -3.21
N ASN A 308 11.80 -11.86 -2.97
CA ASN A 308 11.24 -11.01 -4.02
C ASN A 308 12.26 -10.22 -4.84
N VAL A 309 13.42 -9.90 -4.25
CA VAL A 309 14.52 -9.24 -4.95
C VAL A 309 15.63 -10.22 -5.37
N GLY A 310 15.40 -11.54 -5.30
CA GLY A 310 16.40 -12.55 -5.64
C GLY A 310 17.66 -12.42 -4.78
N LEU A 311 17.50 -12.42 -3.45
CA LEU A 311 18.57 -12.50 -2.47
C LEU A 311 18.39 -13.76 -1.59
N PRO A 312 19.49 -14.40 -1.15
CA PRO A 312 19.43 -15.61 -0.35
C PRO A 312 18.86 -15.35 1.05
N THR A 313 18.19 -16.35 1.62
CA THR A 313 17.53 -16.27 2.93
C THR A 313 18.15 -17.18 3.99
N ASP A 314 19.36 -17.68 3.78
CA ASP A 314 19.91 -18.79 4.56
C ASP A 314 20.16 -18.39 6.03
N ASP A 315 20.61 -17.16 6.28
CA ASP A 315 20.75 -16.63 7.65
C ASP A 315 19.41 -16.45 8.38
N LYS A 316 18.27 -16.42 7.68
CA LYS A 316 16.93 -16.32 8.30
C LYS A 316 16.48 -17.62 8.96
N THR A 317 17.09 -18.77 8.68
CA THR A 317 16.70 -20.05 9.31
C THR A 317 17.21 -20.22 10.74
N VAL A 318 18.03 -19.28 11.24
CA VAL A 318 18.59 -19.31 12.60
C VAL A 318 17.56 -18.95 13.67
N TRP A 319 16.47 -18.27 13.28
CA TRP A 319 15.39 -17.83 14.18
C TRP A 319 14.09 -18.55 13.86
N ASP A 320 13.46 -19.12 14.89
CA ASP A 320 12.19 -19.83 14.82
C ASP A 320 11.21 -19.14 15.77
N TRP A 321 10.26 -18.39 15.20
CA TRP A 321 9.29 -17.62 15.97
C TRP A 321 8.41 -18.51 16.85
N ASN A 322 8.07 -19.71 16.40
CA ASN A 322 7.17 -20.64 17.11
C ASN A 322 7.85 -21.31 18.32
N LYS A 323 9.18 -21.20 18.43
CA LYS A 323 9.97 -21.68 19.58
C LYS A 323 10.51 -20.54 20.45
N ASN A 324 10.40 -19.29 20.02
CA ASN A 324 11.05 -18.16 20.66
C ASN A 324 10.18 -16.89 20.56
N ASN A 325 9.07 -16.84 21.29
CA ASN A 325 8.04 -15.79 21.18
C ASN A 325 8.51 -14.37 21.52
N ASN A 326 9.75 -14.18 22.02
CA ASN A 326 10.31 -12.90 22.42
C ASN A 326 11.77 -12.72 21.94
N PRO A 327 12.04 -11.79 20.99
CA PRO A 327 13.39 -11.46 20.56
C PRO A 327 14.31 -10.95 21.68
N LEU A 328 13.76 -10.35 22.74
CA LEU A 328 14.54 -9.86 23.89
C LEU A 328 15.13 -11.02 24.70
N ASP A 329 14.37 -12.10 24.89
CA ASP A 329 14.84 -13.28 25.63
C ASP A 329 15.95 -14.01 24.86
N PHE A 330 15.89 -14.02 23.53
CA PHE A 330 16.96 -14.57 22.68
C PHE A 330 18.21 -13.68 22.65
N LEU A 331 18.07 -12.34 22.69
CA LEU A 331 19.20 -11.44 22.93
C LEU A 331 19.88 -11.75 24.28
N ILE A 332 19.09 -11.99 25.33
CA ILE A 332 19.61 -12.26 26.69
C ILE A 332 20.26 -13.65 26.76
N GLN A 333 19.54 -14.71 26.38
CA GLN A 333 19.96 -16.10 26.52
C GLN A 333 21.05 -16.49 25.49
N LYS A 334 20.98 -15.93 24.28
CA LYS A 334 21.74 -16.36 23.10
C LYS A 334 22.28 -15.19 22.27
N SER A 335 22.68 -14.10 22.93
CA SER A 335 23.27 -12.88 22.33
C SER A 335 24.12 -13.07 21.08
N LYS A 336 25.02 -14.07 21.03
CA LYS A 336 25.88 -14.36 19.86
C LYS A 336 25.09 -14.85 18.63
N GLU A 337 24.09 -15.71 18.82
CA GLU A 337 23.22 -16.20 17.75
C GLU A 337 22.32 -15.07 17.24
N PHE A 338 21.75 -14.28 18.16
CA PHE A 338 20.95 -13.11 17.82
C PHE A 338 21.76 -12.07 17.04
N ILE A 339 22.97 -11.70 17.50
CA ILE A 339 23.87 -10.79 16.78
C ILE A 339 24.25 -11.34 15.38
N LYS A 340 24.38 -12.67 15.22
CA LYS A 340 24.60 -13.27 13.88
C LYS A 340 23.37 -13.08 12.99
N TYR A 341 22.18 -13.47 13.45
CA TYR A 341 20.91 -13.29 12.73
C TYR A 341 20.70 -11.83 12.32
N ILE A 342 20.89 -10.91 13.27
CA ILE A 342 20.86 -9.45 13.09
C ILE A 342 21.80 -8.95 11.97
N ARG A 343 23.03 -9.45 11.93
CA ARG A 343 24.01 -9.08 10.89
C ARG A 343 23.65 -9.70 9.54
N GLY A 344 22.99 -10.86 9.55
CA GLY A 344 22.34 -11.47 8.39
C GLY A 344 21.27 -10.58 7.78
N ASP A 345 20.50 -9.86 8.59
CA ASP A 345 19.47 -8.92 8.12
C ASP A 345 20.07 -7.61 7.60
N VAL A 346 20.88 -6.92 8.41
CA VAL A 346 21.33 -5.55 8.08
C VAL A 346 22.11 -5.46 6.79
N LYS A 347 22.99 -6.43 6.51
CA LYS A 347 23.82 -6.46 5.30
C LYS A 347 22.99 -6.37 4.00
N PHE A 348 21.72 -6.77 4.05
CA PHE A 348 20.83 -6.73 2.91
C PHE A 348 19.97 -5.46 2.83
N LEU A 349 19.72 -4.70 3.90
CA LEU A 349 18.69 -3.65 3.91
C LEU A 349 18.86 -2.60 2.79
N LYS A 350 20.09 -2.11 2.56
CA LYS A 350 20.38 -1.21 1.43
C LYS A 350 20.34 -1.93 0.08
N ILE A 351 20.87 -3.16 -0.03
CA ILE A 351 20.85 -3.96 -1.27
C ILE A 351 19.39 -4.24 -1.71
N VAL A 352 18.52 -4.51 -0.76
CA VAL A 352 17.07 -4.72 -0.93
C VAL A 352 16.40 -3.45 -1.43
N TYR A 353 16.70 -2.29 -0.81
CA TYR A 353 16.23 -0.99 -1.31
C TYR A 353 16.68 -0.71 -2.75
N ASP A 354 17.99 -0.85 -3.02
CA ASP A 354 18.57 -0.58 -4.34
C ASP A 354 17.95 -1.50 -5.42
N LYS A 355 17.77 -2.79 -5.12
CA LYS A 355 17.08 -3.74 -6.00
C LYS A 355 15.60 -3.43 -6.20
N THR A 356 14.87 -3.01 -5.16
CA THR A 356 13.47 -2.58 -5.30
C THR A 356 13.35 -1.33 -6.16
N ILE A 357 14.25 -0.35 -6.02
CA ILE A 357 14.30 0.83 -6.91
C ILE A 357 14.64 0.42 -8.35
N ALA A 358 15.58 -0.52 -8.56
CA ALA A 358 15.87 -1.06 -9.88
C ALA A 358 14.65 -1.79 -10.51
N PHE A 359 13.89 -2.55 -9.72
CA PHE A 359 12.65 -3.18 -10.17
C PHE A 359 11.60 -2.14 -10.57
N TYR A 360 11.36 -1.11 -9.75
CA TYR A 360 10.41 -0.05 -10.12
C TYR A 360 10.85 0.74 -11.36
N ASN A 361 12.16 0.88 -11.61
CA ASN A 361 12.69 1.46 -12.84
C ASN A 361 12.48 0.59 -14.08
N ASP A 362 12.58 -0.74 -13.94
CA ASP A 362 12.25 -1.73 -14.97
C ASP A 362 10.74 -1.72 -15.28
N ILE A 363 9.87 -1.61 -14.26
CA ILE A 363 8.42 -1.42 -14.43
C ILE A 363 8.08 -0.07 -15.09
N ALA A 364 8.70 1.03 -14.68
CA ALA A 364 8.53 2.34 -15.30
C ALA A 364 8.93 2.29 -16.78
N SER A 365 10.11 1.74 -17.09
CA SER A 365 10.63 1.60 -18.46
C SER A 365 9.70 0.75 -19.33
N THR A 366 9.10 -0.31 -18.76
CA THR A 366 8.14 -1.19 -19.46
C THR A 366 6.92 -0.44 -19.99
N VAL A 367 6.46 0.60 -19.28
CA VAL A 367 5.30 1.41 -19.69
C VAL A 367 5.69 2.72 -20.39
N GLY A 368 6.99 2.94 -20.65
CA GLY A 368 7.52 4.14 -21.31
C GLY A 368 7.83 5.32 -20.40
N VAL A 369 7.86 5.12 -19.08
CA VAL A 369 8.24 6.15 -18.09
C VAL A 369 9.74 6.07 -17.78
N ALA A 370 10.38 7.23 -17.62
CA ALA A 370 11.82 7.31 -17.36
C ALA A 370 12.19 6.75 -15.96
N PRO A 371 13.32 6.03 -15.81
CA PRO A 371 13.86 5.64 -14.51
C PRO A 371 14.11 6.82 -13.56
N SER A 372 13.77 6.63 -12.28
CA SER A 372 14.01 7.57 -11.19
C SER A 372 14.79 6.92 -10.04
N ARG A 373 15.50 7.75 -9.27
CA ARG A 373 16.11 7.36 -7.98
C ARG A 373 15.24 7.74 -6.78
N ASP A 374 14.12 8.44 -7.01
CA ASP A 374 13.24 8.98 -5.98
C ASP A 374 11.76 8.72 -6.32
N TRP A 375 11.35 7.45 -6.26
CA TRP A 375 9.94 7.08 -6.39
C TRP A 375 9.13 7.31 -5.10
N GLY A 376 9.78 7.73 -4.01
CA GLY A 376 9.21 7.76 -2.67
C GLY A 376 9.22 6.40 -1.96
N LEU A 377 8.69 6.37 -0.73
CA LEU A 377 8.88 5.28 0.24
C LEU A 377 7.61 4.45 0.53
N SER A 378 6.77 4.19 -0.47
CA SER A 378 5.70 3.19 -0.35
C SER A 378 5.16 2.77 -1.72
N THR A 379 4.72 1.51 -1.87
CA THR A 379 4.16 0.99 -3.13
C THR A 379 3.10 1.91 -3.73
N GLY A 380 2.23 2.47 -2.88
CA GLY A 380 1.21 3.46 -3.29
C GLY A 380 1.82 4.72 -3.93
N LYS A 381 2.76 5.40 -3.27
CA LYS A 381 3.37 6.62 -3.81
C LYS A 381 4.19 6.35 -5.07
N ILE A 382 4.92 5.24 -5.08
CA ILE A 382 5.74 4.80 -6.21
C ILE A 382 4.85 4.53 -7.44
N THR A 383 3.80 3.72 -7.26
CA THR A 383 2.85 3.37 -8.31
C THR A 383 2.06 4.57 -8.80
N ALA A 384 1.61 5.45 -7.89
CA ALA A 384 0.91 6.67 -8.24
C ALA A 384 1.79 7.63 -9.05
N ARG A 385 3.08 7.75 -8.69
CA ARG A 385 4.06 8.53 -9.46
C ARG A 385 4.27 7.93 -10.85
N ILE A 386 4.50 6.63 -10.98
CA ILE A 386 4.66 5.98 -12.30
C ILE A 386 3.41 6.20 -13.17
N ALA A 387 2.20 6.02 -12.62
CA ALA A 387 0.95 6.25 -13.35
C ALA A 387 0.73 7.74 -13.72
N SER A 388 1.12 8.68 -12.84
CA SER A 388 1.06 10.13 -13.10
C SER A 388 2.01 10.56 -14.22
N GLU A 389 3.28 10.13 -14.14
CA GLU A 389 4.29 10.41 -15.17
C GLU A 389 3.93 9.74 -16.50
N TRP A 390 3.30 8.57 -16.47
CA TRP A 390 2.75 7.90 -17.65
C TRP A 390 1.60 8.67 -18.30
N LEU A 391 0.62 9.12 -17.53
CA LEU A 391 -0.49 9.92 -18.05
C LEU A 391 0.01 11.25 -18.62
N ALA A 392 0.94 11.92 -17.93
CA ALA A 392 1.55 13.17 -18.35
C ALA A 392 2.36 13.05 -19.66
N SER A 393 3.02 11.90 -19.90
CA SER A 393 3.88 11.69 -21.08
C SER A 393 3.14 11.39 -22.38
N ARG A 394 1.81 11.16 -22.34
CA ARG A 394 1.05 10.74 -23.53
C ARG A 394 1.08 11.82 -24.64
N PRO A 395 1.09 11.45 -25.94
CA PRO A 395 1.23 12.41 -27.05
C PRO A 395 0.09 13.45 -27.19
N ASN A 396 -1.05 13.20 -26.56
CA ASN A 396 -2.17 14.12 -26.46
C ASN A 396 -2.23 14.92 -25.14
N VAL A 397 -1.33 14.64 -24.19
CA VAL A 397 -1.30 15.23 -22.85
C VAL A 397 -0.07 16.12 -22.67
N MET A 398 1.13 15.57 -22.87
CA MET A 398 2.43 16.26 -22.83
C MET A 398 2.58 17.31 -21.71
N LEU A 399 2.32 16.89 -20.47
CA LEU A 399 2.41 17.73 -19.27
C LEU A 399 3.76 17.58 -18.54
N THR A 400 4.13 18.61 -17.78
CA THR A 400 5.29 18.56 -16.87
C THR A 400 4.96 17.82 -15.57
N THR A 401 5.91 17.07 -15.04
CA THR A 401 5.76 16.30 -13.79
C THR A 401 6.02 17.16 -12.54
N GLN A 402 6.50 18.39 -12.72
CA GLN A 402 6.68 19.43 -11.70
C GLN A 402 6.14 20.77 -12.23
N GLU A 403 5.94 21.75 -11.34
CA GLU A 403 5.58 23.12 -11.74
C GLU A 403 6.75 23.82 -12.43
N ASP A 404 6.83 23.70 -13.75
CA ASP A 404 7.74 24.48 -14.56
C ASP A 404 7.20 25.91 -14.72
N LYS A 405 7.69 26.78 -13.85
CA LYS A 405 7.36 28.21 -13.82
C LYS A 405 7.85 28.99 -15.04
N MET A 406 8.66 28.39 -15.93
CA MET A 406 9.11 29.01 -17.18
C MET A 406 8.21 28.68 -18.37
N SER A 407 7.73 27.44 -18.51
CA SER A 407 6.73 27.10 -19.56
C SER A 407 5.30 27.45 -19.17
N GLY A 408 4.99 27.57 -17.87
CA GLY A 408 3.62 27.78 -17.39
C GLY A 408 2.73 26.54 -17.45
N ILE A 409 3.28 25.40 -17.89
CA ILE A 409 2.61 24.11 -17.87
C ILE A 409 2.48 23.64 -16.43
N LYS A 410 1.29 23.18 -16.05
CA LYS A 410 0.99 22.70 -14.71
C LYS A 410 1.08 21.17 -14.62
N PRO A 411 1.41 20.61 -13.44
CA PRO A 411 1.23 19.18 -13.15
C PRO A 411 -0.20 18.69 -13.34
N LEU A 412 -0.33 17.38 -13.62
CA LEU A 412 -1.58 16.66 -13.87
C LEU A 412 -2.70 16.97 -12.85
N TYR A 413 -2.35 17.14 -11.58
CA TYR A 413 -3.28 17.54 -10.51
C TYR A 413 -4.18 18.75 -10.88
N TRP A 414 -3.63 19.76 -11.56
CA TRP A 414 -4.36 20.97 -11.89
C TRP A 414 -5.41 20.78 -12.99
N TYR A 415 -5.29 19.73 -13.81
CA TYR A 415 -6.26 19.39 -14.86
C TYR A 415 -7.39 18.53 -14.32
N ASN A 416 -7.10 17.63 -13.39
CA ASN A 416 -8.08 16.69 -12.81
C ASN A 416 -8.67 17.19 -11.48
N ARG A 417 -8.46 18.46 -11.12
CA ARG A 417 -8.71 18.98 -9.77
C ARG A 417 -10.12 18.72 -9.27
N LEU A 418 -11.14 18.98 -10.11
CA LEU A 418 -12.55 18.78 -9.77
C LEU A 418 -13.01 17.31 -9.88
N ALA A 419 -12.15 16.40 -10.35
CA ALA A 419 -12.37 14.96 -10.25
C ALA A 419 -11.91 14.36 -8.90
N SER A 420 -11.41 15.20 -7.98
CA SER A 420 -10.89 14.76 -6.68
C SER A 420 -11.93 14.78 -5.55
N PRO A 421 -11.83 13.88 -4.55
CA PRO A 421 -12.71 13.88 -3.38
C PRO A 421 -12.64 15.19 -2.57
N GLU A 422 -11.44 15.77 -2.42
CA GLU A 422 -11.23 17.04 -1.70
C GLU A 422 -11.87 18.24 -2.43
N ALA A 423 -11.93 18.22 -3.77
CA ALA A 423 -12.70 19.22 -4.51
C ALA A 423 -14.21 19.07 -4.29
N MET A 424 -14.74 17.84 -4.24
CA MET A 424 -16.18 17.62 -3.99
C MET A 424 -16.58 18.01 -2.56
N LYS A 425 -15.68 17.83 -1.60
CA LYS A 425 -15.79 18.39 -0.25
C LYS A 425 -15.88 19.92 -0.27
N GLN A 426 -14.91 20.61 -0.86
CA GLN A 426 -14.92 22.08 -0.95
C GLN A 426 -16.15 22.62 -1.72
N LEU A 427 -16.58 21.93 -2.79
CA LEU A 427 -17.79 22.25 -3.55
C LEU A 427 -19.08 22.00 -2.74
N SER A 428 -19.14 20.94 -1.93
CA SER A 428 -20.26 20.66 -1.02
C SER A 428 -20.49 21.81 -0.05
N HIS A 429 -19.42 22.37 0.54
CA HIS A 429 -19.54 23.51 1.45
C HIS A 429 -19.98 24.79 0.73
N LEU A 430 -19.54 24.99 -0.52
CA LEU A 430 -19.86 26.17 -1.34
C LEU A 430 -21.32 26.16 -1.81
N VAL A 431 -21.85 24.99 -2.17
CA VAL A 431 -23.21 24.82 -2.72
C VAL A 431 -24.24 24.50 -1.62
N GLY A 432 -23.80 24.05 -0.45
CA GLY A 432 -24.66 23.62 0.65
C GLY A 432 -25.28 22.23 0.45
N ASN A 433 -24.85 21.46 -0.55
CA ASN A 433 -25.37 20.11 -0.81
C ASN A 433 -24.40 19.02 -0.31
N GLN A 434 -24.81 18.27 0.71
CA GLN A 434 -24.06 17.14 1.28
C GLN A 434 -23.98 15.91 0.35
N ALA A 435 -24.87 15.77 -0.64
CA ALA A 435 -24.82 14.69 -1.63
C ALA A 435 -23.48 14.66 -2.38
N LEU A 436 -22.86 15.84 -2.58
CA LEU A 436 -21.53 15.99 -3.18
C LEU A 436 -20.42 15.33 -2.35
N LEU A 437 -20.55 15.24 -1.01
CA LEU A 437 -19.61 14.51 -0.17
C LEU A 437 -19.60 13.03 -0.55
N TYR A 438 -20.78 12.43 -0.68
CA TYR A 438 -20.92 11.05 -1.16
C TYR A 438 -20.46 10.92 -2.61
N LEU A 439 -20.79 11.86 -3.51
CA LEU A 439 -20.35 11.84 -4.90
C LEU A 439 -18.83 11.73 -5.04
N GLY A 440 -18.08 12.48 -4.21
CA GLY A 440 -16.62 12.43 -4.16
C GLY A 440 -16.02 11.15 -3.56
N MET A 441 -16.81 10.28 -2.92
CA MET A 441 -16.31 8.99 -2.40
C MET A 441 -16.29 7.93 -3.50
N THR A 442 -15.21 7.15 -3.57
CA THR A 442 -15.22 5.87 -4.29
C THR A 442 -15.87 4.80 -3.43
N ASP A 443 -16.95 4.19 -3.92
CA ASP A 443 -17.59 3.07 -3.24
C ASP A 443 -16.78 1.80 -3.42
N GLY A 444 -16.61 1.05 -2.32
CA GLY A 444 -15.80 -0.18 -2.29
C GLY A 444 -16.45 -1.36 -3.01
N GLY A 445 -15.95 -2.56 -2.70
CA GLY A 445 -16.48 -3.80 -3.25
C GLY A 445 -17.90 -4.17 -2.81
N ARG A 446 -18.39 -5.29 -3.30
CA ARG A 446 -19.63 -5.92 -2.80
C ARG A 446 -19.26 -6.81 -1.61
N CYS A 447 -20.03 -6.76 -0.53
CA CYS A 447 -19.97 -7.71 0.56
C CYS A 447 -21.40 -7.92 1.08
N VAL A 448 -22.05 -9.01 0.67
CA VAL A 448 -23.48 -9.24 0.94
C VAL A 448 -23.72 -10.71 1.25
N LYS A 449 -24.32 -11.01 2.41
CA LYS A 449 -24.93 -12.32 2.70
C LYS A 449 -26.24 -12.45 1.93
N GLU A 450 -26.13 -12.80 0.65
CA GLU A 450 -27.24 -12.88 -0.33
C GLU A 450 -28.44 -13.66 0.19
N ARG A 451 -28.19 -14.75 0.94
CA ARG A 451 -29.22 -15.56 1.57
C ARG A 451 -29.16 -15.41 3.08
N SER A 452 -29.56 -14.23 3.56
CA SER A 452 -29.42 -13.80 4.96
C SER A 452 -30.03 -14.75 6.00
N THR A 453 -31.10 -15.46 5.65
CA THR A 453 -31.80 -16.46 6.50
C THR A 453 -31.20 -17.86 6.45
N ILE A 454 -30.01 -18.04 5.86
CA ILE A 454 -29.30 -19.32 5.78
C ILE A 454 -27.93 -19.12 6.43
N ASP A 455 -27.61 -19.93 7.45
CA ASP A 455 -26.36 -19.83 8.21
C ASP A 455 -25.35 -20.92 7.87
N VAL A 456 -25.80 -22.02 7.25
CA VAL A 456 -24.97 -23.15 6.82
C VAL A 456 -25.26 -23.46 5.36
N LEU A 457 -24.22 -23.69 4.55
CA LEU A 457 -24.33 -24.25 3.20
C LEU A 457 -23.81 -25.68 3.19
N ASP A 458 -24.55 -26.56 2.52
CA ASP A 458 -24.40 -28.01 2.48
C ASP A 458 -24.04 -28.51 1.08
N GLY A 459 -23.48 -29.71 0.98
CA GLY A 459 -23.23 -30.41 -0.29
C GLY A 459 -21.87 -30.13 -0.93
N VAL A 460 -21.76 -30.29 -2.25
CA VAL A 460 -20.53 -30.00 -3.00
C VAL A 460 -20.40 -28.49 -3.19
N LEU A 461 -19.59 -27.88 -2.33
CA LEU A 461 -19.34 -26.45 -2.35
C LEU A 461 -18.20 -26.12 -3.31
N VAL A 462 -18.32 -24.99 -3.99
CA VAL A 462 -17.26 -24.36 -4.78
C VAL A 462 -17.20 -22.90 -4.37
N ASP A 463 -16.00 -22.44 -4.01
CA ASP A 463 -15.69 -21.03 -4.03
C ASP A 463 -15.16 -20.64 -5.41
N ILE A 464 -15.57 -19.47 -5.88
CA ILE A 464 -15.26 -18.95 -7.23
C ILE A 464 -14.77 -17.53 -7.08
N ASP A 465 -13.79 -17.14 -7.91
CA ASP A 465 -13.18 -15.80 -7.94
C ASP A 465 -13.13 -15.25 -9.38
N ILE A 466 -13.38 -13.94 -9.52
CA ILE A 466 -13.25 -13.21 -10.77
C ILE A 466 -11.77 -12.82 -10.97
N ASN A 467 -10.99 -13.80 -11.46
CA ASN A 467 -9.56 -13.67 -11.77
C ASN A 467 -9.19 -12.32 -12.41
N GLY A 468 -8.48 -11.49 -11.63
CA GLY A 468 -7.97 -10.19 -12.09
C GLY A 468 -9.03 -9.08 -12.17
N CYS A 469 -10.13 -9.17 -11.42
CA CYS A 469 -11.27 -8.24 -11.39
C CYS A 469 -10.87 -6.76 -11.59
N TYR A 470 -10.05 -6.19 -10.69
CA TYR A 470 -9.59 -4.80 -10.79
C TYR A 470 -8.63 -4.53 -11.95
N GLY A 471 -7.76 -5.48 -12.31
CA GLY A 471 -6.81 -5.34 -13.41
C GLY A 471 -7.50 -5.30 -14.78
N ASN A 472 -8.49 -6.16 -14.99
CA ASN A 472 -9.36 -6.14 -16.17
C ASN A 472 -10.30 -4.92 -16.15
N GLY A 473 -10.74 -4.49 -14.96
CA GLY A 473 -11.41 -3.22 -14.73
C GLY A 473 -10.60 -2.05 -15.28
N LEU A 474 -9.34 -1.92 -14.89
CA LEU A 474 -8.39 -0.92 -15.39
C LEU A 474 -8.11 -1.06 -16.89
N LYS A 475 -7.79 -2.28 -17.40
CA LYS A 475 -7.46 -2.52 -18.81
C LYS A 475 -8.56 -2.06 -19.77
N ASN A 476 -9.81 -2.09 -19.31
CA ASN A 476 -11.00 -1.72 -20.08
C ASN A 476 -11.62 -0.39 -19.59
N GLN A 477 -10.81 0.55 -19.09
CA GLN A 477 -11.29 1.82 -18.54
C GLN A 477 -10.56 3.02 -19.17
N ILE A 478 -11.35 4.03 -19.52
CA ILE A 478 -10.86 5.34 -19.98
C ILE A 478 -10.46 6.17 -18.75
N PHE A 479 -9.30 6.80 -18.78
CA PHE A 479 -8.92 7.86 -17.86
C PHE A 479 -9.06 9.22 -18.57
N PRO A 480 -9.93 10.12 -18.09
CA PRO A 480 -10.08 11.46 -18.63
C PRO A 480 -9.06 12.41 -17.99
N ILE A 481 -8.43 13.24 -18.81
CA ILE A 481 -7.57 14.35 -18.36
C ILE A 481 -8.37 15.64 -18.50
N GLY A 482 -8.76 16.27 -17.40
CA GLY A 482 -9.68 17.42 -17.39
C GLY A 482 -10.66 17.39 -16.23
N ASN A 483 -11.52 18.42 -16.15
CA ASN A 483 -12.50 18.57 -15.09
C ASN A 483 -13.90 18.12 -15.55
N PRO A 484 -14.63 17.31 -14.78
CA PRO A 484 -15.98 16.86 -15.17
C PRO A 484 -17.01 17.98 -15.07
N SER A 485 -18.11 17.82 -15.80
CA SER A 485 -19.38 18.50 -15.53
C SER A 485 -19.99 17.92 -14.25
N ILE A 486 -20.47 18.78 -13.34
CA ILE A 486 -21.04 18.36 -12.04
C ILE A 486 -22.40 19.01 -11.86
N ILE A 487 -23.44 18.19 -11.67
CA ILE A 487 -24.81 18.62 -11.38
C ILE A 487 -25.10 18.32 -9.91
N ALA A 488 -25.31 19.39 -9.14
CA ALA A 488 -25.56 19.35 -7.70
C ALA A 488 -27.05 19.54 -7.32
N THR A 489 -27.94 19.59 -8.31
CA THR A 489 -29.39 19.74 -8.13
C THR A 489 -30.06 18.37 -8.27
N PRO A 490 -30.89 17.93 -7.30
CA PRO A 490 -31.65 16.70 -7.42
C PRO A 490 -32.63 16.73 -8.62
N ILE A 491 -32.71 15.62 -9.33
CA ILE A 491 -33.54 15.44 -10.54
C ILE A 491 -34.14 14.03 -10.56
N THR A 492 -35.34 13.84 -11.11
CA THR A 492 -35.91 12.48 -11.22
C THR A 492 -35.12 11.63 -12.21
N PHE A 493 -35.12 10.31 -12.01
CA PHE A 493 -34.44 9.37 -12.90
C PHE A 493 -34.95 9.48 -14.34
N GLY A 494 -36.27 9.66 -14.54
CA GLY A 494 -36.87 9.80 -15.87
C GLY A 494 -36.48 11.10 -16.59
N GLU A 495 -36.36 12.22 -15.86
CA GLU A 495 -35.87 13.49 -16.43
C GLU A 495 -34.36 13.41 -16.74
N TRP A 496 -33.57 12.84 -15.83
CA TRP A 496 -32.14 12.62 -16.02
C TRP A 496 -31.86 11.73 -17.25
N GLU A 497 -32.60 10.64 -17.41
CA GLU A 497 -32.47 9.73 -18.55
C GLU A 497 -32.83 10.45 -19.87
N LYS A 498 -33.86 11.29 -19.87
CA LYS A 498 -34.29 12.08 -21.04
C LYS A 498 -33.29 13.18 -21.40
N GLU A 499 -32.68 13.83 -20.42
CA GLU A 499 -31.79 14.98 -20.64
C GLU A 499 -30.35 14.57 -20.95
N TYR A 500 -29.75 13.69 -20.13
CA TYR A 500 -28.30 13.46 -20.13
C TYR A 500 -27.85 12.16 -20.81
N SER A 501 -28.62 11.06 -20.72
CA SER A 501 -28.14 9.69 -21.07
C SER A 501 -27.43 9.59 -22.43
N LYS A 502 -27.98 10.28 -23.44
CA LYS A 502 -27.47 10.42 -24.81
C LYS A 502 -26.07 11.05 -24.97
N TYR A 503 -25.55 11.73 -23.95
CA TYR A 503 -24.22 12.36 -23.96
C TYR A 503 -23.21 11.65 -23.05
N LEU A 504 -23.65 10.69 -22.23
CA LEU A 504 -22.82 9.98 -21.26
C LEU A 504 -21.97 8.89 -21.92
N ILE A 505 -20.67 8.90 -21.65
CA ILE A 505 -19.74 7.85 -22.11
C ILE A 505 -19.65 6.74 -21.03
N PRO A 506 -19.78 5.44 -21.40
CA PRO A 506 -19.55 4.33 -20.48
C PRO A 506 -18.20 4.45 -19.74
N GLY A 507 -18.22 4.25 -18.41
CA GLY A 507 -17.02 4.40 -17.59
C GLY A 507 -16.67 5.83 -17.15
N LEU A 508 -17.31 6.87 -17.72
CA LEU A 508 -16.95 8.29 -17.50
C LEU A 508 -18.06 9.12 -16.83
N TRP A 509 -18.94 8.49 -16.05
CA TRP A 509 -19.90 9.19 -15.19
C TRP A 509 -20.25 8.40 -13.93
N VAL A 510 -20.62 9.11 -12.87
CA VAL A 510 -21.18 8.53 -11.65
C VAL A 510 -22.24 9.46 -11.07
N ALA A 511 -23.32 8.87 -10.56
CA ALA A 511 -24.41 9.54 -9.88
C ALA A 511 -24.58 8.99 -8.46
N ARG A 512 -25.25 9.76 -7.61
CA ARG A 512 -25.78 9.29 -6.32
C ARG A 512 -27.29 9.15 -6.46
N LEU A 513 -27.78 7.92 -6.34
CA LEU A 513 -29.18 7.54 -6.57
C LEU A 513 -29.85 7.18 -5.24
N SER A 514 -31.05 7.72 -5.01
CA SER A 514 -31.90 7.46 -3.84
C SER A 514 -33.33 7.13 -4.24
N TRP A 515 -34.02 6.32 -3.42
CA TRP A 515 -35.49 6.19 -3.42
C TRP A 515 -35.98 5.64 -2.08
N LYS A 516 -37.27 5.84 -1.77
CA LYS A 516 -37.92 5.33 -0.54
C LYS A 516 -39.17 4.52 -0.91
N ASP A 517 -39.57 3.63 0.00
CA ASP A 517 -40.87 2.94 -0.02
C ASP A 517 -41.25 2.25 -1.35
N ALA A 518 -40.27 1.61 -2.00
CA ALA A 518 -40.48 0.94 -3.27
C ALA A 518 -41.43 -0.26 -3.12
N PRO A 519 -42.43 -0.43 -4.02
CA PRO A 519 -43.40 -1.52 -3.96
C PRO A 519 -42.81 -2.89 -4.34
N PHE A 520 -41.53 -2.93 -4.72
CA PHE A 520 -40.74 -4.11 -5.04
C PHE A 520 -39.47 -4.13 -4.17
N LYS A 521 -38.80 -5.28 -4.11
CA LYS A 521 -37.48 -5.39 -3.46
C LYS A 521 -36.35 -5.28 -4.48
N GLN A 522 -35.18 -4.89 -4.01
CA GLN A 522 -33.95 -4.84 -4.78
C GLN A 522 -32.80 -5.49 -3.98
N ASP A 523 -31.84 -6.09 -4.66
CA ASP A 523 -30.62 -6.64 -4.05
C ASP A 523 -29.32 -6.28 -4.81
N LEU A 524 -29.40 -5.24 -5.65
CA LEU A 524 -28.36 -4.78 -6.57
C LEU A 524 -27.54 -3.63 -5.98
N LEU A 525 -28.20 -2.51 -5.68
CA LEU A 525 -27.60 -1.26 -5.22
C LEU A 525 -27.32 -1.33 -3.71
N LEU A 526 -26.14 -0.86 -3.32
CA LEU A 526 -25.76 -0.71 -1.92
C LEU A 526 -26.00 0.73 -1.46
N SER A 527 -26.75 0.89 -0.39
CA SER A 527 -26.99 2.20 0.25
C SER A 527 -25.78 2.61 1.08
N LYS A 528 -25.52 3.91 1.19
CA LYS A 528 -24.61 4.47 2.20
C LYS A 528 -25.29 4.53 3.56
N GLU A 529 -24.53 4.29 4.63
CA GLU A 529 -24.99 4.63 5.97
C GLU A 529 -25.09 6.15 6.13
N GLU A 530 -26.22 6.61 6.67
CA GLU A 530 -26.53 8.01 6.98
C GLU A 530 -25.80 8.48 8.26
N LYS A 531 -24.65 7.86 8.62
CA LYS A 531 -23.93 8.20 9.85
C LYS A 531 -23.53 9.67 9.80
N VAL A 532 -24.12 10.46 10.70
CA VAL A 532 -23.91 11.90 10.82
C VAL A 532 -22.42 12.19 10.89
N PHE A 533 -21.86 12.83 9.86
CA PHE A 533 -20.51 13.41 9.86
C PHE A 533 -20.37 14.21 11.16
N THR A 534 -19.53 13.76 12.10
CA THR A 534 -19.71 14.02 13.55
C THR A 534 -19.49 15.47 13.95
N SER A 535 -20.55 16.26 13.76
CA SER A 535 -20.62 17.72 13.77
C SER A 535 -19.69 18.41 12.76
N TRP A 536 -20.27 19.32 11.98
CA TRP A 536 -19.55 20.16 11.04
C TRP A 536 -18.59 21.14 11.75
N ASP A 537 -18.89 21.43 13.03
CA ASP A 537 -18.13 22.32 13.92
C ASP A 537 -16.91 21.65 14.58
N TRP A 538 -16.90 20.32 14.79
CA TRP A 538 -15.72 19.62 15.29
C TRP A 538 -14.55 19.73 14.31
N TYR A 539 -14.84 19.59 13.01
CA TYR A 539 -13.84 19.74 11.95
C TYR A 539 -13.27 21.17 11.88
N GLN A 540 -14.10 22.20 12.06
CA GLN A 540 -13.62 23.59 12.09
C GLN A 540 -12.80 23.93 13.34
N SER A 541 -13.13 23.33 14.49
CA SER A 541 -12.43 23.56 15.75
C SER A 541 -11.11 22.79 15.89
N HIS A 542 -10.97 21.63 15.23
CA HIS A 542 -9.80 20.75 15.39
C HIS A 542 -8.80 20.79 14.21
N PHE A 543 -9.09 21.52 13.12
CA PHE A 543 -8.11 21.72 12.04
C PHE A 543 -6.99 22.74 12.34
N ALA A 544 -6.75 23.00 13.63
CA ALA A 544 -5.55 23.60 14.17
C ALA A 544 -4.36 22.59 14.19
N GLU A 545 -3.87 22.27 13.00
CA GLU A 545 -2.53 21.71 12.71
C GLU A 545 -2.16 20.29 13.22
N ASN A 546 -2.95 19.58 14.05
CA ASN A 546 -2.44 18.41 14.79
C ASN A 546 -3.21 17.06 14.72
N ASN A 547 -4.33 16.92 14.00
CA ASN A 547 -5.12 15.68 14.02
C ASN A 547 -4.55 14.53 13.16
N SER A 548 -4.67 13.28 13.66
CA SER A 548 -4.23 12.06 12.97
C SER A 548 -5.22 11.55 11.91
N ASP A 549 -4.71 10.73 10.98
CA ASP A 549 -5.48 10.01 9.93
C ASP A 549 -6.70 9.23 10.44
N SER A 550 -6.71 8.83 11.72
CA SER A 550 -7.84 8.18 12.38
C SER A 550 -9.12 9.01 12.30
N ASP A 551 -9.02 10.33 12.47
CA ASP A 551 -10.16 11.20 12.72
C ASP A 551 -10.70 11.84 11.43
N ASN A 552 -10.05 11.54 10.30
CA ASN A 552 -10.49 11.91 8.96
C ASN A 552 -11.24 10.77 8.24
N GLN A 553 -11.59 9.69 8.96
CA GLN A 553 -12.36 8.59 8.40
C GLN A 553 -13.82 9.01 8.13
N TYR A 554 -14.06 9.45 6.90
CA TYR A 554 -15.37 9.32 6.27
C TYR A 554 -15.82 7.87 6.40
N ASP A 555 -16.97 7.65 7.03
CA ASP A 555 -17.52 6.30 7.14
C ASP A 555 -18.03 5.86 5.75
N VAL A 556 -17.25 5.00 5.10
CA VAL A 556 -17.55 4.51 3.75
C VAL A 556 -18.58 3.37 3.79
N SER A 557 -19.08 2.98 4.98
CA SER A 557 -19.97 1.84 5.20
C SER A 557 -21.16 1.81 4.25
N MET A 558 -21.43 0.60 3.75
CA MET A 558 -22.46 0.32 2.78
C MET A 558 -23.31 -0.85 3.25
N TYR A 559 -24.62 -0.76 3.08
CA TYR A 559 -25.56 -1.81 3.48
C TYR A 559 -26.58 -2.12 2.40
N MET A 560 -27.10 -3.34 2.41
CA MET A 560 -28.14 -3.77 1.48
C MET A 560 -29.53 -3.44 2.04
N ALA A 561 -30.20 -2.47 1.43
CA ALA A 561 -31.57 -2.07 1.76
C ALA A 561 -32.53 -2.55 0.68
N THR A 562 -33.59 -3.28 1.06
CA THR A 562 -34.41 -3.99 0.06
C THR A 562 -35.53 -3.15 -0.56
N ASN A 563 -36.22 -2.31 0.20
CA ASN A 563 -37.34 -1.48 -0.30
C ASN A 563 -36.98 0.03 -0.43
N GLN A 564 -35.73 0.40 -0.16
CA GLN A 564 -35.23 1.78 -0.26
C GLN A 564 -33.78 1.76 -0.71
N VAL A 565 -33.30 2.86 -1.28
CA VAL A 565 -31.89 3.08 -1.63
C VAL A 565 -31.50 4.49 -1.18
N HIS A 566 -30.32 4.65 -0.58
CA HIS A 566 -29.82 5.95 -0.11
C HIS A 566 -28.41 6.20 -0.63
N MET A 567 -28.23 7.27 -1.41
CA MET A 567 -26.93 7.74 -1.91
C MET A 567 -26.06 6.64 -2.57
N ALA A 568 -26.66 5.65 -3.23
CA ALA A 568 -25.92 4.57 -3.86
C ALA A 568 -25.12 5.07 -5.07
N ALA A 569 -23.87 4.64 -5.24
CA ALA A 569 -23.10 4.93 -6.45
C ALA A 569 -23.73 4.24 -7.66
N PHE A 570 -24.22 5.05 -8.59
CA PHE A 570 -24.88 4.63 -9.81
C PHE A 570 -24.01 4.98 -11.03
N THR A 571 -23.79 4.01 -11.92
CA THR A 571 -22.85 4.08 -13.05
C THR A 571 -23.41 3.35 -14.27
N HIS A 572 -22.67 3.35 -15.38
CA HIS A 572 -23.12 2.71 -16.62
C HIS A 572 -23.39 1.20 -16.49
N ASP A 573 -22.52 0.45 -15.82
CA ASP A 573 -22.70 -1.00 -15.62
C ASP A 573 -23.99 -1.30 -14.82
N LEU A 574 -24.30 -0.48 -13.80
CA LEU A 574 -25.52 -0.61 -12.99
C LEU A 574 -26.78 -0.15 -13.74
N TYR A 575 -26.68 0.89 -14.58
CA TYR A 575 -27.76 1.34 -15.45
C TYR A 575 -28.17 0.26 -16.47
N GLN A 576 -27.18 -0.40 -17.10
CA GLN A 576 -27.45 -1.53 -17.99
C GLN A 576 -28.19 -2.66 -17.26
N VAL A 577 -27.81 -2.99 -16.02
CA VAL A 577 -28.50 -4.01 -15.22
C VAL A 577 -29.95 -3.63 -14.96
N ILE A 578 -30.23 -2.39 -14.53
CA ILE A 578 -31.61 -1.91 -14.30
C ILE A 578 -32.43 -2.03 -15.59
N LEU A 579 -31.96 -1.48 -16.71
CA LEU A 579 -32.68 -1.59 -17.99
C LEU A 579 -32.91 -3.04 -18.45
N LYS A 580 -31.96 -3.94 -18.17
CA LYS A 580 -32.01 -5.33 -18.64
C LYS A 580 -32.87 -6.23 -17.75
N TYR A 581 -32.77 -6.13 -16.42
CA TYR A 581 -33.35 -7.09 -15.48
C TYR A 581 -34.55 -6.58 -14.69
N THR A 582 -34.81 -5.27 -14.63
CA THR A 582 -36.03 -4.72 -14.03
C THR A 582 -37.26 -4.99 -14.94
N SER A 583 -38.42 -5.25 -14.34
CA SER A 583 -39.70 -5.36 -15.08
C SER A 583 -40.21 -3.98 -15.52
N ASN A 584 -41.13 -3.94 -16.49
CA ASN A 584 -41.64 -2.68 -17.03
C ASN A 584 -42.34 -1.80 -15.97
N SER A 585 -43.03 -2.42 -15.01
CA SER A 585 -43.74 -1.71 -13.92
C SER A 585 -42.79 -1.17 -12.86
N GLU A 586 -41.79 -1.97 -12.44
CA GLU A 586 -40.74 -1.50 -11.53
C GLU A 586 -39.92 -0.37 -12.18
N LEU A 587 -39.60 -0.48 -13.48
CA LEU A 587 -38.81 0.52 -14.20
C LEU A 587 -39.58 1.84 -14.43
N ALA A 588 -40.90 1.77 -14.67
CA ALA A 588 -41.75 2.94 -14.68
C ALA A 588 -41.75 3.63 -13.30
N TRP A 589 -41.94 2.87 -12.23
CA TRP A 589 -41.89 3.40 -10.87
C TRP A 589 -40.53 4.04 -10.54
N ILE A 590 -39.41 3.43 -10.93
CA ILE A 590 -38.06 4.00 -10.76
C ILE A 590 -37.93 5.34 -11.50
N ARG A 591 -38.38 5.42 -12.76
CA ARG A 591 -38.35 6.66 -13.55
C ARG A 591 -39.11 7.81 -12.89
N GLU A 592 -40.23 7.49 -12.24
CA GLU A 592 -41.13 8.45 -11.58
C GLU A 592 -40.70 8.83 -10.15
N ASN A 593 -40.09 7.91 -9.38
CA ASN A 593 -39.92 8.05 -7.93
C ASN A 593 -38.45 8.03 -7.45
N ALA A 594 -37.50 7.57 -8.28
CA ALA A 594 -36.09 7.58 -7.91
C ALA A 594 -35.42 8.91 -8.27
N ILE A 595 -34.57 9.40 -7.36
CA ILE A 595 -33.94 10.71 -7.44
C ILE A 595 -32.43 10.54 -7.65
N ILE A 596 -31.90 11.17 -8.68
CA ILE A 596 -30.48 11.44 -8.86
C ILE A 596 -30.16 12.68 -8.02
N GLU A 597 -29.61 12.48 -6.84
CA GLU A 597 -29.34 13.51 -5.81
C GLU A 597 -28.26 14.51 -6.28
N CYS A 598 -27.28 13.97 -7.01
CA CYS A 598 -26.25 14.68 -7.74
C CYS A 598 -25.53 13.71 -8.69
N PHE A 599 -24.84 14.21 -9.70
CA PHE A 599 -23.97 13.39 -10.55
C PHE A 599 -22.83 14.19 -11.18
N ALA A 600 -21.77 13.49 -11.59
CA ALA A 600 -20.65 14.06 -12.33
C ALA A 600 -20.31 13.19 -13.55
N TYR A 601 -19.94 13.83 -14.66
CA TYR A 601 -19.70 13.18 -15.94
C TYR A 601 -18.73 13.98 -16.82
N TYR A 602 -18.08 13.28 -17.76
CA TYR A 602 -17.37 13.91 -18.87
C TYR A 602 -18.27 13.85 -20.10
N ASP A 603 -18.64 15.01 -20.67
CA ASP A 603 -19.56 15.07 -21.80
C ASP A 603 -18.83 14.69 -23.10
N LYS A 604 -19.46 13.84 -23.92
CA LYS A 604 -18.93 13.47 -25.23
C LYS A 604 -18.69 14.66 -26.17
N ARG A 605 -19.40 15.77 -25.97
CA ARG A 605 -19.28 17.01 -26.77
C ARG A 605 -18.07 17.86 -26.37
N ASP A 606 -17.54 17.64 -25.16
CA ASP A 606 -16.40 18.35 -24.58
C ASP A 606 -15.09 17.56 -24.71
N GLU A 607 -15.12 16.38 -25.34
CA GLU A 607 -13.93 15.58 -25.65
C GLU A 607 -13.09 16.29 -26.72
N ILE A 608 -11.81 16.56 -26.43
CA ILE A 608 -10.87 17.20 -27.35
C ILE A 608 -9.60 16.36 -27.57
N GLU A 609 -8.96 16.53 -28.73
CA GLU A 609 -7.81 15.71 -29.13
C GLU A 609 -6.56 15.90 -28.26
N LYS A 610 -6.36 17.09 -27.66
CA LYS A 610 -5.15 17.47 -26.93
C LYS A 610 -5.44 18.42 -25.78
N VAL A 611 -4.61 18.38 -24.73
CA VAL A 611 -4.74 19.26 -23.57
C VAL A 611 -4.48 20.72 -23.95
N ILE A 612 -5.29 21.64 -23.43
CA ILE A 612 -5.17 23.09 -23.62
C ILE A 612 -5.08 23.82 -22.26
N PRO A 613 -4.39 24.98 -22.18
CA PRO A 613 -4.17 25.68 -20.90
C PRO A 613 -5.46 26.02 -20.12
N GLU A 614 -6.55 26.33 -20.82
CA GLU A 614 -7.86 26.70 -20.27
C GLU A 614 -8.43 25.63 -19.33
N MET A 615 -8.08 24.35 -19.56
CA MET A 615 -8.50 23.23 -18.72
C MET A 615 -7.99 23.32 -17.27
N CYS A 616 -6.92 24.08 -17.01
CA CYS A 616 -6.33 24.24 -15.68
C CYS A 616 -6.56 25.63 -15.06
N GLU A 617 -7.46 26.46 -15.61
CA GLU A 617 -7.68 27.85 -15.16
C GLU A 617 -8.42 27.98 -13.82
N VAL A 618 -8.93 26.89 -13.22
CA VAL A 618 -9.53 26.88 -11.88
C VAL A 618 -8.47 27.14 -10.80
N ARG A 619 -8.17 28.43 -10.56
CA ARG A 619 -7.12 28.91 -9.62
C ARG A 619 -7.42 28.46 -8.19
N SER A 620 -8.65 28.63 -7.72
CA SER A 620 -9.16 28.05 -6.47
C SER A 620 -10.66 27.75 -6.57
N ILE A 621 -11.15 26.88 -5.68
CA ILE A 621 -12.59 26.59 -5.57
C ILE A 621 -13.35 27.78 -4.94
N LYS A 622 -12.66 28.70 -4.26
CA LYS A 622 -13.26 29.96 -3.78
C LYS A 622 -13.61 30.91 -4.92
N ASP A 623 -12.83 30.92 -6.00
CA ASP A 623 -13.10 31.76 -7.17
C ASP A 623 -14.41 31.35 -7.87
N ILE A 624 -14.72 30.05 -7.87
CA ILE A 624 -15.99 29.49 -8.37
C ILE A 624 -17.20 30.07 -7.61
N GLY A 625 -17.04 30.39 -6.32
CA GLY A 625 -18.06 31.06 -5.52
C GLY A 625 -18.34 32.51 -5.94
N VAL A 626 -17.42 33.14 -6.66
CA VAL A 626 -17.49 34.54 -7.11
C VAL A 626 -17.85 34.64 -8.59
N SER A 627 -17.38 33.71 -9.43
CA SER A 627 -17.69 33.62 -10.86
C SER A 627 -18.93 32.76 -11.19
N GLY A 628 -19.51 32.10 -10.19
CA GLY A 628 -20.50 31.04 -10.38
C GLY A 628 -19.86 29.70 -10.75
N LEU A 629 -20.67 28.63 -10.74
CA LEU A 629 -20.29 27.23 -10.99
C LEU A 629 -19.94 26.96 -12.48
N THR A 630 -18.96 27.70 -13.01
CA THR A 630 -18.47 27.56 -14.38
C THR A 630 -16.97 27.29 -14.37
N TRP A 631 -16.53 26.33 -15.18
CA TRP A 631 -15.14 25.97 -15.40
C TRP A 631 -15.01 25.33 -16.78
N CYS A 632 -13.78 25.10 -17.24
CA CYS A 632 -13.54 24.38 -18.48
C CYS A 632 -13.85 22.88 -18.28
N THR A 633 -14.93 22.40 -18.89
CA THR A 633 -15.37 20.99 -18.90
C THR A 633 -14.70 20.14 -19.99
N LYS A 634 -13.87 20.79 -20.84
CA LYS A 634 -13.09 20.11 -21.88
C LYS A 634 -12.12 19.10 -21.26
N TRP A 635 -12.01 17.95 -21.91
CA TRP A 635 -11.21 16.84 -21.42
C TRP A 635 -10.61 16.02 -22.56
N VAL A 636 -9.53 15.29 -22.25
CA VAL A 636 -8.78 14.46 -23.20
C VAL A 636 -8.87 13.00 -22.78
N ARG A 637 -9.13 12.12 -23.75
CA ARG A 637 -9.16 10.66 -23.60
C ARG A 637 -7.76 10.08 -23.47
N VAL A 638 -7.53 9.28 -22.43
CA VAL A 638 -6.41 8.34 -22.34
C VAL A 638 -6.93 6.95 -22.00
N GLU A 639 -6.69 5.97 -22.86
CA GLU A 639 -7.08 4.58 -22.62
C GLU A 639 -6.08 3.90 -21.66
N LEU A 640 -6.54 3.43 -20.49
CA LEU A 640 -5.66 2.73 -19.53
C LEU A 640 -5.23 1.34 -20.02
N ARG A 641 -5.75 0.86 -21.15
CA ARG A 641 -5.33 -0.36 -21.84
C ARG A 641 -3.81 -0.40 -22.07
N ASP A 642 -3.21 0.72 -22.48
CA ASP A 642 -1.77 0.81 -22.74
C ASP A 642 -0.92 0.71 -21.45
N LEU A 643 -1.46 1.13 -20.30
CA LEU A 643 -0.78 1.05 -19.00
C LEU A 643 -1.02 -0.32 -18.34
N ALA A 644 -2.28 -0.63 -18.03
CA ALA A 644 -2.66 -1.83 -17.32
C ALA A 644 -2.51 -3.09 -18.18
N GLY A 645 -2.81 -3.01 -19.48
CA GLY A 645 -2.60 -4.12 -20.42
C GLY A 645 -1.15 -4.54 -20.51
N THR A 646 -0.23 -3.59 -20.77
CA THR A 646 1.22 -3.87 -20.85
C THR A 646 1.76 -4.53 -19.57
N LEU A 647 1.30 -4.09 -18.40
CA LEU A 647 1.67 -4.71 -17.11
C LEU A 647 1.04 -6.11 -16.93
N ILE A 648 -0.23 -6.30 -17.29
CA ILE A 648 -0.92 -7.60 -17.23
C ILE A 648 -0.27 -8.61 -18.18
N ASP A 649 0.09 -8.18 -19.38
CA ASP A 649 0.63 -9.02 -20.45
C ASP A 649 2.11 -9.37 -20.12
N ARG A 650 2.88 -8.44 -19.53
CA ARG A 650 4.17 -8.76 -18.89
C ARG A 650 4.00 -9.75 -17.73
N ARG A 651 3.03 -9.56 -16.84
CA ARG A 651 2.74 -10.51 -15.75
C ARG A 651 2.42 -11.90 -16.30
N ALA A 652 1.64 -11.98 -17.37
CA ALA A 652 1.25 -13.25 -18.00
C ALA A 652 2.49 -14.05 -18.45
N ASN A 653 3.51 -13.40 -19.03
CA ASN A 653 4.77 -14.05 -19.40
C ASN A 653 5.49 -14.67 -18.19
N HIS A 654 5.60 -13.93 -17.08
CA HIS A 654 6.21 -14.44 -15.84
C HIS A 654 5.34 -15.56 -15.20
N LYS A 655 4.01 -15.40 -15.14
CA LYS A 655 3.06 -16.41 -14.62
C LYS A 655 3.05 -17.69 -15.47
N ASN A 656 3.23 -17.60 -16.79
CA ASN A 656 3.31 -18.76 -17.68
C ASN A 656 4.62 -19.55 -17.47
N LYS A 657 5.73 -18.89 -17.12
CA LYS A 657 6.93 -19.60 -16.65
C LYS A 657 6.68 -20.31 -15.32
N VAL A 658 6.04 -19.67 -14.34
CA VAL A 658 5.69 -20.32 -13.06
C VAL A 658 4.82 -21.56 -13.29
N LYS A 659 3.78 -21.48 -14.16
CA LYS A 659 2.99 -22.64 -14.58
C LYS A 659 3.83 -23.78 -15.16
N LEU A 660 4.91 -23.48 -15.90
CA LEU A 660 5.81 -24.49 -16.46
C LEU A 660 6.63 -25.20 -15.38
N TYR A 661 7.08 -24.48 -14.34
CA TYR A 661 7.67 -25.11 -13.15
C TYR A 661 6.64 -25.98 -12.41
N ASN A 662 5.42 -25.47 -12.19
CA ASN A 662 4.36 -26.22 -11.49
C ASN A 662 4.02 -27.52 -12.25
N LYS A 663 3.99 -27.50 -13.59
CA LYS A 663 3.83 -28.69 -14.45
C LYS A 663 4.98 -29.71 -14.34
N HIS A 664 6.18 -29.31 -13.94
CA HIS A 664 7.36 -30.18 -13.90
C HIS A 664 7.82 -30.58 -12.47
N PHE A 665 7.43 -29.81 -11.45
CA PHE A 665 7.90 -29.98 -10.07
C PHE A 665 6.75 -29.97 -9.04
N GLY A 666 5.54 -29.55 -9.41
CA GLY A 666 4.36 -29.63 -8.56
C GLY A 666 3.98 -31.08 -8.23
N LYS A 667 3.39 -31.29 -7.05
CA LYS A 667 3.03 -32.61 -6.51
C LYS A 667 1.54 -32.67 -6.21
N ASP A 668 0.91 -33.81 -6.45
CA ASP A 668 -0.48 -34.09 -6.03
C ASP A 668 -1.52 -33.05 -6.49
N ASN A 669 -1.31 -32.46 -7.67
CA ASN A 669 -2.06 -31.35 -8.27
C ASN A 669 -1.93 -29.99 -7.55
N LYS A 670 -0.97 -29.84 -6.63
CA LYS A 670 -0.54 -28.54 -6.07
C LYS A 670 0.53 -27.88 -6.95
N ASP A 671 0.62 -26.56 -6.86
CA ASP A 671 1.71 -25.78 -7.44
C ASP A 671 3.07 -26.13 -6.79
N ALA A 672 4.18 -25.86 -7.48
CA ALA A 672 5.52 -26.17 -6.98
C ALA A 672 5.97 -25.18 -5.90
N THR A 673 6.54 -25.68 -4.81
CA THR A 673 7.15 -24.84 -3.77
C THR A 673 8.64 -24.61 -4.03
N VAL A 674 9.24 -23.68 -3.29
CA VAL A 674 10.69 -23.41 -3.25
C VAL A 674 11.54 -24.65 -2.87
N ASN A 675 10.92 -25.71 -2.34
CA ASN A 675 11.57 -26.96 -1.95
C ASN A 675 11.42 -28.07 -3.01
N ASP A 676 10.53 -27.90 -3.99
CA ASP A 676 10.30 -28.86 -5.07
C ASP A 676 11.13 -28.55 -6.32
N VAL A 677 11.52 -27.28 -6.50
CA VAL A 677 12.37 -26.83 -7.61
C VAL A 677 13.85 -27.10 -7.30
N PRO A 678 14.58 -27.82 -8.18
CA PRO A 678 16.01 -28.10 -8.01
C PRO A 678 16.87 -26.85 -8.22
N ASP A 679 18.07 -26.85 -7.65
CA ASP A 679 18.98 -25.70 -7.76
C ASP A 679 19.36 -25.40 -9.22
N SER A 680 19.65 -26.43 -10.04
CA SER A 680 19.51 -26.41 -11.50
C SER A 680 19.19 -27.80 -12.04
N GLN A 681 18.30 -27.88 -13.05
CA GLN A 681 18.06 -29.08 -13.87
C GLN A 681 17.57 -28.70 -15.27
N THR A 682 18.24 -29.21 -16.32
CA THR A 682 17.71 -29.14 -17.69
C THR A 682 16.64 -30.19 -17.94
N ARG A 683 15.49 -29.81 -18.50
CA ARG A 683 14.47 -30.73 -19.06
C ARG A 683 13.97 -30.17 -20.38
N ASN A 684 13.81 -31.02 -21.41
CA ASN A 684 13.29 -30.62 -22.72
C ASN A 684 14.01 -29.40 -23.34
N CYS A 685 15.34 -29.33 -23.18
CA CYS A 685 16.21 -28.19 -23.57
C CYS A 685 15.94 -26.85 -22.85
N VAL A 686 15.09 -26.82 -21.83
CA VAL A 686 14.89 -25.67 -20.93
C VAL A 686 15.68 -25.92 -19.64
N GLU A 687 16.46 -24.94 -19.19
CA GLU A 687 17.04 -24.96 -17.84
C GLU A 687 16.01 -24.45 -16.83
N PHE A 688 15.79 -25.23 -15.77
CA PHE A 688 14.98 -24.86 -14.63
C PHE A 688 15.90 -24.68 -13.43
N SER A 689 15.80 -23.56 -12.71
CA SER A 689 16.57 -23.31 -11.50
C SER A 689 15.70 -22.72 -10.40
N LYS A 690 16.07 -23.01 -9.15
CA LYS A 690 15.43 -22.45 -7.95
C LYS A 690 15.47 -20.92 -7.92
N THR A 691 16.57 -20.34 -8.41
CA THR A 691 16.76 -18.88 -8.53
C THR A 691 15.84 -18.26 -9.59
N ASP A 692 15.70 -18.88 -10.77
CA ASP A 692 14.75 -18.41 -11.79
C ASP A 692 13.30 -18.56 -11.31
N TRP A 693 12.90 -19.70 -10.73
CA TRP A 693 11.55 -19.85 -10.19
C TRP A 693 11.19 -18.77 -9.16
N LEU A 694 12.08 -18.51 -8.20
CA LEU A 694 11.90 -17.42 -7.23
C LEU A 694 11.71 -16.08 -7.92
N TYR A 695 12.57 -15.75 -8.90
CA TYR A 695 12.45 -14.52 -9.67
C TYR A 695 11.12 -14.45 -10.45
N GLN A 696 10.73 -15.48 -11.23
CA GLN A 696 9.49 -15.46 -12.01
C GLN A 696 8.24 -15.36 -11.10
N SER A 697 8.23 -16.08 -9.97
CA SER A 697 7.12 -16.09 -9.01
C SER A 697 6.95 -14.73 -8.32
N SER A 698 8.05 -14.16 -7.83
CA SER A 698 8.01 -12.86 -7.17
C SER A 698 7.76 -11.69 -8.12
N VAL A 699 8.31 -11.71 -9.34
CA VAL A 699 8.03 -10.68 -10.34
C VAL A 699 6.54 -10.67 -10.69
N GLN A 700 5.91 -11.84 -10.88
CA GLN A 700 4.51 -11.89 -11.27
C GLN A 700 3.54 -11.47 -10.14
N GLU A 701 3.87 -11.75 -8.87
CA GLU A 701 3.11 -11.19 -7.72
C GLU A 701 3.39 -9.71 -7.46
N PHE A 702 4.61 -9.21 -7.73
CA PHE A 702 4.90 -7.79 -7.56
C PHE A 702 4.20 -6.95 -8.64
N ILE A 703 4.13 -7.43 -9.89
CA ILE A 703 3.31 -6.77 -10.94
C ILE A 703 1.81 -6.82 -10.59
N LYS A 704 1.29 -7.93 -10.02
CA LYS A 704 -0.09 -8.02 -9.49
C LYS A 704 -0.35 -6.93 -8.43
N LEU A 705 0.55 -6.78 -7.46
CA LEU A 705 0.48 -5.72 -6.45
C LEU A 705 0.47 -4.33 -7.10
N ILE A 706 1.36 -4.05 -8.06
CA ILE A 706 1.41 -2.74 -8.73
C ILE A 706 0.10 -2.46 -9.50
N VAL A 707 -0.40 -3.40 -10.30
CA VAL A 707 -1.67 -3.22 -11.05
C VAL A 707 -2.85 -2.96 -10.10
N ASN A 708 -2.99 -3.74 -9.02
CA ASN A 708 -4.02 -3.50 -8.01
C ASN A 708 -3.83 -2.14 -7.31
N THR A 709 -2.58 -1.71 -7.11
CA THR A 709 -2.24 -0.41 -6.49
C THR A 709 -2.58 0.76 -7.41
N ILE A 710 -2.45 0.65 -8.74
CA ILE A 710 -2.89 1.71 -9.68
C ILE A 710 -4.37 2.04 -9.45
N TYR A 711 -5.23 1.02 -9.40
CA TYR A 711 -6.65 1.19 -9.08
C TYR A 711 -6.83 1.81 -7.69
N GLY A 712 -6.14 1.27 -6.67
CA GLY A 712 -6.22 1.79 -5.30
C GLY A 712 -5.84 3.27 -5.18
N CYS A 713 -4.88 3.73 -5.97
CA CYS A 713 -4.48 5.14 -6.01
C CYS A 713 -5.49 6.03 -6.74
N ILE A 714 -6.06 5.56 -7.86
CA ILE A 714 -7.13 6.29 -8.58
C ILE A 714 -8.40 6.42 -7.71
N ALA A 715 -8.74 5.38 -6.96
CA ALA A 715 -9.90 5.35 -6.08
C ALA A 715 -9.74 6.20 -4.80
N SER A 716 -8.51 6.52 -4.39
CA SER A 716 -8.19 7.05 -3.07
C SER A 716 -7.94 8.56 -3.06
N SER A 717 -8.46 9.24 -2.03
CA SER A 717 -8.35 10.70 -1.84
C SER A 717 -6.92 11.20 -1.62
N TYR A 718 -6.02 10.39 -1.06
CA TYR A 718 -4.64 10.80 -0.76
C TYR A 718 -3.85 11.21 -2.03
N PHE A 719 -4.13 10.59 -3.17
CA PHE A 719 -3.47 10.85 -4.46
C PHE A 719 -4.13 11.97 -5.27
N ALA A 720 -4.99 12.76 -4.62
CA ALA A 720 -5.41 14.07 -5.11
C ALA A 720 -4.40 15.14 -4.66
N GLY A 721 -4.19 15.25 -3.33
CA GLY A 721 -3.42 16.34 -2.73
C GLY A 721 -1.89 16.18 -2.79
N ASP A 722 -1.37 15.00 -3.13
CA ASP A 722 0.08 14.75 -3.17
C ASP A 722 0.78 15.21 -4.45
N GLY A 723 0.04 15.84 -5.37
CA GLY A 723 0.53 16.37 -6.65
C GLY A 723 0.50 15.37 -7.81
N THR A 724 0.26 14.08 -7.57
CA THR A 724 0.19 13.07 -8.65
C THR A 724 -1.03 13.27 -9.54
N GLY A 725 -2.16 13.73 -8.99
CA GLY A 725 -3.35 14.10 -9.77
C GLY A 725 -4.10 12.94 -10.42
N ILE A 726 -3.84 11.69 -9.98
CA ILE A 726 -4.46 10.49 -10.55
C ILE A 726 -5.74 10.06 -9.81
N SER A 727 -5.99 10.61 -8.61
CA SER A 727 -7.24 10.40 -7.88
C SER A 727 -8.41 10.95 -8.69
N ASN A 728 -9.35 10.07 -9.06
CA ASN A 728 -10.49 10.40 -9.90
C ASN A 728 -11.70 9.56 -9.48
N PHE A 729 -12.61 10.15 -8.68
CA PHE A 729 -13.73 9.40 -8.08
C PHE A 729 -14.69 8.82 -9.12
N ILE A 730 -14.76 9.40 -10.33
CA ILE A 730 -15.59 8.92 -11.44
C ILE A 730 -15.01 7.61 -11.98
N VAL A 731 -13.71 7.60 -12.30
CA VAL A 731 -12.99 6.41 -12.78
C VAL A 731 -12.97 5.31 -11.71
N GLY A 732 -12.69 5.69 -10.45
CA GLY A 732 -12.71 4.77 -9.31
C GLY A 732 -14.07 4.07 -9.14
N ASN A 733 -15.17 4.83 -9.10
CA ASN A 733 -16.51 4.26 -8.96
C ASN A 733 -16.93 3.40 -10.15
N ASN A 734 -16.49 3.68 -11.38
CA ASN A 734 -16.83 2.84 -12.54
C ASN A 734 -16.09 1.50 -12.50
N ILE A 735 -14.81 1.49 -12.10
CA ILE A 735 -14.06 0.25 -11.88
C ILE A 735 -14.72 -0.59 -10.78
N THR A 736 -15.08 0.00 -9.63
CA THR A 736 -15.70 -0.76 -8.53
C THR A 736 -17.14 -1.17 -8.82
N ALA A 737 -17.93 -0.34 -9.50
CA ALA A 737 -19.29 -0.70 -9.89
C ALA A 737 -19.32 -1.88 -10.89
N ARG A 738 -18.35 -1.96 -11.81
CA ARG A 738 -18.20 -3.11 -12.70
C ARG A 738 -17.92 -4.40 -11.93
N ALA A 739 -17.03 -4.35 -10.93
CA ALA A 739 -16.79 -5.46 -10.01
C ALA A 739 -18.07 -5.86 -9.25
N ARG A 740 -18.74 -4.89 -8.60
CA ARG A 740 -20.02 -5.11 -7.88
C ARG A 740 -21.11 -5.72 -8.77
N THR A 741 -21.22 -5.27 -10.01
CA THR A 741 -22.16 -5.79 -11.02
C THR A 741 -21.84 -7.24 -11.39
N LEU A 742 -20.57 -7.55 -11.68
CA LEU A 742 -20.15 -8.91 -12.05
C LEU A 742 -20.32 -9.89 -10.88
N ALA A 743 -19.92 -9.50 -9.67
CA ALA A 743 -20.10 -10.31 -8.46
C ALA A 743 -21.59 -10.56 -8.14
N TRP A 744 -22.46 -9.56 -8.35
CA TRP A 744 -23.91 -9.74 -8.24
C TRP A 744 -24.44 -10.71 -9.31
N CYS A 745 -24.11 -10.50 -10.60
CA CYS A 745 -24.52 -11.40 -11.68
C CYS A 745 -24.11 -12.86 -11.41
N MET A 746 -22.86 -13.06 -10.98
CA MET A 746 -22.31 -14.36 -10.56
C MET A 746 -23.12 -14.96 -9.40
N ALA A 747 -23.29 -14.21 -8.31
CA ALA A 747 -23.98 -14.69 -7.11
C ALA A 747 -25.47 -15.00 -7.35
N LYS A 748 -26.14 -14.29 -8.25
CA LYS A 748 -27.54 -14.58 -8.63
C LYS A 748 -27.68 -15.78 -9.56
N GLY A 749 -26.77 -15.97 -10.52
CA GLY A 749 -26.77 -17.15 -11.39
C GLY A 749 -26.39 -18.44 -10.64
N LEU A 750 -25.35 -18.37 -9.81
CA LEU A 750 -24.83 -19.52 -9.05
C LEU A 750 -25.59 -19.77 -7.73
N TYR A 751 -26.50 -18.87 -7.34
CA TYR A 751 -27.24 -18.92 -6.08
C TYR A 751 -26.32 -18.99 -4.85
N SER A 752 -25.25 -18.19 -4.85
CA SER A 752 -24.24 -18.15 -3.77
C SER A 752 -24.87 -17.83 -2.41
N LEU A 753 -24.22 -18.25 -1.31
CA LEU A 753 -24.66 -17.89 0.05
C LEU A 753 -24.36 -16.41 0.35
N MET A 754 -23.18 -15.98 -0.10
CA MET A 754 -22.66 -14.63 0.00
C MET A 754 -21.97 -14.25 -1.31
N SER A 755 -21.81 -12.95 -1.53
CA SER A 755 -20.87 -12.38 -2.50
C SER A 755 -19.87 -11.49 -1.78
N ILE A 756 -18.60 -11.63 -2.12
CA ILE A 756 -17.58 -10.62 -1.90
C ILE A 756 -17.33 -9.87 -3.22
N THR A 757 -16.24 -9.10 -3.35
CA THR A 757 -16.07 -8.14 -4.45
C THR A 757 -15.89 -8.79 -5.82
N ASP A 758 -15.31 -9.98 -5.78
CA ASP A 758 -14.74 -10.75 -6.86
C ASP A 758 -15.11 -12.24 -6.71
N GLY A 759 -15.33 -12.75 -5.49
CA GLY A 759 -15.73 -14.14 -5.25
C GLY A 759 -17.04 -14.41 -4.49
N GLY A 760 -17.30 -15.70 -4.18
CA GLY A 760 -18.41 -16.11 -3.30
C GLY A 760 -18.89 -17.57 -3.43
N VAL A 761 -18.97 -18.27 -2.30
CA VAL A 761 -19.28 -19.71 -2.21
C VAL A 761 -20.71 -20.08 -2.63
N PHE A 762 -20.83 -21.13 -3.47
CA PHE A 762 -22.09 -21.74 -3.90
C PHE A 762 -22.05 -23.28 -3.86
N ASN A 763 -23.21 -23.93 -4.07
CA ASN A 763 -23.32 -25.39 -4.21
C ASN A 763 -23.68 -25.72 -5.67
N VAL A 764 -22.84 -26.52 -6.34
CA VAL A 764 -22.97 -26.84 -7.78
C VAL A 764 -24.28 -27.56 -8.14
N ASN A 765 -24.97 -28.17 -7.18
CA ASN A 765 -26.24 -28.86 -7.38
C ASN A 765 -27.47 -27.94 -7.24
N LYS A 766 -27.25 -26.68 -6.82
CA LYS A 766 -28.30 -25.70 -6.47
C LYS A 766 -28.22 -24.41 -7.32
N VAL A 767 -27.76 -24.53 -8.57
CA VAL A 767 -27.74 -23.44 -9.58
C VAL A 767 -29.17 -22.98 -9.91
N ALA A 768 -29.36 -21.69 -10.15
CA ALA A 768 -30.69 -21.09 -10.29
C ALA A 768 -30.95 -20.49 -11.68
N PHE A 769 -32.24 -20.44 -12.06
CA PHE A 769 -32.70 -19.96 -13.36
C PHE A 769 -33.70 -18.80 -13.20
N TYR A 770 -33.58 -17.76 -14.03
CA TYR A 770 -34.53 -16.64 -14.06
C TYR A 770 -35.92 -17.11 -14.55
N LYS A 771 -36.98 -16.84 -13.78
CA LYS A 771 -38.38 -16.99 -14.24
C LYS A 771 -38.90 -15.74 -14.95
N ALA A 772 -38.50 -14.57 -14.45
CA ALA A 772 -39.01 -13.26 -14.87
C ALA A 772 -37.94 -12.17 -14.67
N LYS A 773 -38.23 -10.98 -15.19
CA LYS A 773 -37.50 -9.75 -14.84
C LYS A 773 -38.00 -9.23 -13.48
N SER A 774 -37.09 -8.99 -12.55
CA SER A 774 -37.28 -8.17 -11.35
C SER A 774 -35.91 -7.78 -10.77
N LEU A 775 -35.85 -6.68 -10.00
CA LEU A 775 -34.68 -6.38 -9.14
C LEU A 775 -34.63 -7.27 -7.88
N ASN A 776 -35.72 -7.95 -7.56
CA ASN A 776 -35.82 -8.98 -6.53
C ASN A 776 -35.56 -10.36 -7.14
N ILE A 777 -34.32 -10.58 -7.60
CA ILE A 777 -34.00 -11.80 -8.34
C ILE A 777 -34.22 -13.04 -7.47
N LEU A 778 -33.81 -13.03 -6.21
CA LEU A 778 -33.92 -14.20 -5.34
C LEU A 778 -35.35 -14.72 -5.15
N GLN A 779 -36.39 -13.88 -5.23
CA GLN A 779 -37.80 -14.33 -5.21
C GLN A 779 -38.34 -14.73 -6.60
N THR A 780 -37.64 -14.39 -7.68
CA THR A 780 -38.03 -14.71 -9.07
C THR A 780 -37.15 -15.79 -9.73
N LEU A 781 -36.29 -16.47 -8.96
CA LEU A 781 -35.52 -17.63 -9.40
C LEU A 781 -36.33 -18.94 -9.36
N ASP A 782 -35.91 -19.90 -10.18
CA ASP A 782 -36.27 -21.31 -10.07
C ASP A 782 -35.06 -22.13 -9.60
N LEU A 783 -35.26 -22.89 -8.52
CA LEU A 783 -34.28 -23.87 -8.05
C LEU A 783 -34.54 -25.21 -8.74
N LYS A 784 -34.04 -25.31 -9.98
CA LYS A 784 -33.92 -26.60 -10.65
C LYS A 784 -32.75 -27.34 -10.06
N TYR A 785 -33.03 -28.17 -9.06
CA TYR A 785 -32.08 -29.19 -8.61
C TYR A 785 -31.59 -29.97 -9.83
N PHE A 786 -30.28 -29.92 -10.09
CA PHE A 786 -29.64 -30.86 -10.99
C PHE A 786 -29.57 -32.22 -10.29
N GLY A 787 -30.75 -32.85 -10.19
CA GLY A 787 -30.87 -34.24 -9.78
C GLY A 787 -30.16 -35.09 -10.83
N VAL A 788 -28.89 -35.40 -10.54
CA VAL A 788 -28.20 -36.53 -11.18
C VAL A 788 -29.09 -37.74 -10.94
N LYS A 789 -29.85 -38.14 -11.97
CA LYS A 789 -30.45 -39.45 -12.00
C LYS A 789 -29.29 -40.43 -12.01
N VAL A 790 -28.95 -40.92 -10.82
CA VAL A 790 -28.20 -42.16 -10.67
C VAL A 790 -29.06 -43.23 -11.31
N ILE A 791 -28.75 -43.54 -12.57
CA ILE A 791 -29.23 -44.74 -13.23
C ILE A 791 -28.57 -45.88 -12.46
N GLN A 792 -29.38 -46.60 -11.67
CA GLN A 792 -28.97 -47.78 -10.91
C GLN A 792 -28.67 -48.95 -11.86
#